data_AF-A0A841FQ01-F1
#
_entry.id   AF-A0A841FQ01-F1
#
_cell.length_a   1.000
_cell.length_b   1.000
_cell.length_c   1.000
_cell.angle_alpha   90.00
_cell.angle_beta   90.00
_cell.angle_gamma   90.00
#
_symmetry.space_group_name_H-M   'P 1'
#
loop_
_entity.id
_entity.type
_entity.pdbx_description
1 polymer ?
#
loop_
_entity_poly.entity_id
_entity_poly.type
_entity_poly.pdbx_seq_one_letter_code
_entity_poly.pdbx_strand_id
1 'polypeptide(L)'
;MTRDLYSARVLELDPPARRVRLRVLLVHFERSWGREDLLPRDAGFFFRALWQAADGVAKRRRGPLQDEVGLEEYLDTEWVDANAGRFVEHVEMLDSRNVPTGDAEIAALAEFHCDHADGLDAHLHEWDDPWEAEHRLVAADYDVRVTDPRWLEPLLTGQGWATNAFPSPAAERRGGPASGAGEAYLGLGWVRELDSGDFDGAIRAYERAIETGDAHVKAKAHTAVERVKAKREGTLADDFTAEVALETRAALELCVRLHGEGRAEEARAAYLLAHAAGDPVILAEARRRADMSSPAEHALRLFEGGDRAAATAELRRAYDPSKAVAEVALAVYAGDFEAAAAVGFGGDLERCQTGNAAVDLAFHYGRQGDKATLDALLALVIGTGNAVAAWTYAVTGGSAHPPALATVIGRRLARAEADAMNPEGIRTIAEAAAPAFPAVAAAAYRLLGEHELRHGEDDAAVAGAWIRGAHWSCVTRPGGARAAAAEIAELAELLDGVGETVAAEAARALLTELAVTPATGAVDRHAAFLYGQWFSSAERADKALPLLTEVARGRGASAAKACVTVGFHAHHAGDDDTARRWWVRAIGMGDPVTSRQAVSNLALAAKKRRDLDEATRWFAPLLAEEDDGAALAAAHLGELCYWLEDLESAVGWYGRTLELSNDPELVGEAGFRSGEILAGRGERAGARNVLARAAACGNVTFSPRAKALLEALDAG
;
A
#
# COMPACT_ATOMS: atom_id res chain seq x y z
N MET A 1 25.35 18.64 -12.22
CA MET A 1 25.55 20.08 -12.44
C MET A 1 26.08 20.65 -11.14
N THR A 2 27.24 21.28 -11.17
CA THR A 2 27.81 22.02 -10.04
C THR A 2 26.99 23.30 -9.85
N ARG A 3 26.62 23.63 -8.61
CA ARG A 3 25.90 24.89 -8.32
C ARG A 3 26.86 26.07 -8.47
N ASP A 4 26.39 27.19 -9.00
CA ASP A 4 27.17 28.41 -8.99
C ASP A 4 27.28 28.94 -7.56
N LEU A 5 28.51 29.14 -7.09
CA LEU A 5 28.79 29.59 -5.73
C LEU A 5 28.81 31.12 -5.66
N TYR A 6 29.35 31.73 -6.71
CA TYR A 6 29.49 33.16 -6.85
C TYR A 6 28.94 33.65 -8.19
N SER A 7 28.75 34.96 -8.30
CA SER A 7 28.62 35.65 -9.58
C SER A 7 29.65 36.76 -9.66
N ALA A 8 30.20 36.98 -10.84
CA ALA A 8 31.17 38.03 -11.11
C ALA A 8 30.60 39.03 -12.12
N ARG A 9 30.88 40.33 -11.92
CA ARG A 9 30.48 41.42 -12.82
C ARG A 9 31.64 42.35 -13.08
N VAL A 10 31.91 42.67 -14.35
CA VAL A 10 32.95 43.63 -14.75
C VAL A 10 32.45 45.05 -14.53
N LEU A 11 33.04 45.75 -13.58
CA LEU A 11 32.75 47.17 -13.32
C LEU A 11 33.61 48.08 -14.20
N GLU A 12 34.87 47.70 -14.44
CA GLU A 12 35.85 48.49 -15.19
C GLU A 12 36.89 47.56 -15.84
N LEU A 13 37.38 47.91 -17.04
CA LEU A 13 38.41 47.16 -17.74
C LEU A 13 39.51 48.11 -18.23
N ASP A 14 40.76 47.83 -17.86
CA ASP A 14 41.94 48.57 -18.30
C ASP A 14 43.02 47.58 -18.81
N PRO A 15 42.87 47.08 -20.06
CA PRO A 15 43.80 46.12 -20.64
C PRO A 15 45.26 46.62 -20.67
N PRO A 16 45.58 47.88 -21.03
CA PRO A 16 46.95 48.40 -20.96
C PRO A 16 47.58 48.31 -19.56
N ALA A 17 46.80 48.57 -18.49
CA ALA A 17 47.28 48.39 -17.12
C ALA A 17 47.17 46.93 -16.62
N ARG A 18 46.70 46.01 -17.48
CA ARG A 18 46.42 44.60 -17.20
C ARG A 18 45.46 44.42 -16.03
N ARG A 19 44.54 45.36 -15.85
CA ARG A 19 43.64 45.41 -14.69
C ARG A 19 42.19 45.22 -15.12
N VAL A 20 41.44 44.46 -14.33
CA VAL A 20 39.98 44.41 -14.36
C VAL A 20 39.43 44.68 -12.97
N ARG A 21 38.39 45.50 -12.88
CA ARG A 21 37.62 45.66 -11.65
C ARG A 21 36.39 44.78 -11.70
N LEU A 22 36.29 43.85 -10.75
CA LEU A 22 35.19 42.89 -10.65
C LEU A 22 34.39 43.15 -9.39
N ARG A 23 33.06 43.02 -9.48
CA ARG A 23 32.21 42.78 -8.32
C ARG A 23 31.95 41.29 -8.23
N VAL A 24 32.25 40.70 -7.08
CA VAL A 24 31.94 39.30 -6.78
C VAL A 24 30.83 39.26 -5.75
N LEU A 25 29.81 38.46 -6.05
CA LEU A 25 28.58 38.30 -5.27
C LEU A 25 28.48 36.85 -4.81
N LEU A 26 28.14 36.62 -3.55
CA LEU A 26 27.83 35.30 -3.07
C LEU A 26 26.38 34.95 -3.41
N VAL A 27 26.20 33.93 -4.24
CA VAL A 27 24.86 33.53 -4.74
C VAL A 27 24.38 32.22 -4.09
N HIS A 28 25.28 31.42 -3.54
CA HIS A 28 24.96 30.24 -2.74
C HIS A 28 25.71 30.28 -1.41
N PHE A 29 25.04 29.91 -0.31
CA PHE A 29 25.64 29.83 1.02
C PHE A 29 25.19 28.56 1.74
N GLU A 30 26.12 27.87 2.40
CA GLU A 30 25.80 26.75 3.29
C GLU A 30 26.16 27.09 4.73
N ARG A 31 25.35 26.60 5.66
CA ARG A 31 25.48 26.87 7.10
C ARG A 31 26.79 26.38 7.72
N SER A 32 27.48 25.45 7.05
CA SER A 32 28.78 24.92 7.43
C SER A 32 29.94 25.91 7.18
N TRP A 33 29.71 26.99 6.45
CA TRP A 33 30.76 27.94 6.07
C TRP A 33 31.11 28.90 7.22
N GLY A 34 32.41 29.13 7.41
CA GLY A 34 32.93 30.10 8.37
C GLY A 34 32.73 31.55 7.92
N ARG A 35 32.54 32.45 8.89
CA ARG A 35 32.33 33.89 8.65
C ARG A 35 33.53 34.58 7.96
N GLU A 36 34.74 34.07 8.15
CA GLU A 36 35.96 34.72 7.65
C GLU A 36 36.20 34.52 6.15
N ASP A 37 35.46 33.60 5.51
CA ASP A 37 35.77 33.09 4.17
C ASP A 37 34.62 33.25 3.14
N LEU A 38 33.64 34.11 3.42
CA LEU A 38 32.50 34.35 2.52
C LEU A 38 32.86 35.05 1.21
N LEU A 39 34.05 35.65 1.14
CA LEU A 39 34.51 36.45 0.01
C LEU A 39 35.92 36.00 -0.40
N PRO A 40 36.14 35.67 -1.68
CA PRO A 40 37.40 35.11 -2.16
C PRO A 40 38.54 36.13 -2.08
N ARG A 41 39.78 35.65 -1.92
CA ARG A 41 40.97 36.51 -1.80
C ARG A 41 42.19 35.99 -2.55
N ASP A 42 42.19 34.75 -2.99
CA ASP A 42 43.33 34.11 -3.62
C ASP A 42 43.30 34.23 -5.15
N ALA A 43 44.48 34.18 -5.75
CA ALA A 43 44.66 34.22 -7.19
C ALA A 43 43.99 33.03 -7.92
N GLY A 44 43.83 31.88 -7.24
CA GLY A 44 43.22 30.67 -7.79
C GLY A 44 41.75 30.87 -8.13
N PHE A 45 40.97 31.46 -7.21
CA PHE A 45 39.59 31.85 -7.46
C PHE A 45 39.47 32.74 -8.71
N PHE A 46 40.25 33.82 -8.77
CA PHE A 46 40.16 34.79 -9.86
C PHE A 46 40.66 34.21 -11.19
N PHE A 47 41.65 33.33 -11.17
CA PHE A 47 42.06 32.55 -12.35
C PHE A 47 40.88 31.71 -12.88
N ARG A 48 40.20 30.96 -12.01
CA ARG A 48 39.04 30.13 -12.38
C ARG A 48 37.88 30.96 -12.93
N ALA A 49 37.58 32.09 -12.29
CA ALA A 49 36.52 32.98 -12.71
C ALA A 49 36.79 33.56 -14.12
N LEU A 50 38.05 33.96 -14.39
CA LEU A 50 38.48 34.45 -15.70
C LEU A 50 38.50 33.34 -16.76
N TRP A 51 38.89 32.12 -16.38
CA TRP A 51 38.86 30.96 -17.29
C TRP A 51 37.43 30.64 -17.75
N GLN A 52 36.45 30.74 -16.85
CA GLN A 52 35.04 30.56 -17.19
C GLN A 52 34.46 31.70 -18.02
N ALA A 53 34.86 32.95 -17.74
CA ALA A 53 34.48 34.07 -18.58
C ALA A 53 34.96 33.89 -20.05
N ALA A 54 36.04 33.12 -20.24
CA ALA A 54 36.57 32.76 -21.55
C ALA A 54 35.87 31.55 -22.23
N ASP A 55 34.92 30.88 -21.57
CA ASP A 55 34.24 29.64 -22.04
C ASP A 55 33.20 29.86 -23.14
N GLY A 56 32.80 31.11 -23.39
CA GLY A 56 32.07 31.46 -24.61
C GLY A 56 30.60 31.03 -24.66
N VAL A 57 29.96 30.79 -23.50
CA VAL A 57 28.54 30.39 -23.32
C VAL A 57 27.53 31.33 -24.05
N ALA A 58 27.97 32.49 -24.55
CA ALA A 58 27.22 33.40 -25.41
C ALA A 58 27.56 33.32 -26.92
N LYS A 59 27.73 32.12 -27.52
CA LYS A 59 28.03 31.92 -28.97
C LYS A 59 29.32 32.65 -29.44
N ARG A 60 30.35 32.70 -28.60
CA ARG A 60 31.64 33.35 -28.92
C ARG A 60 32.79 32.33 -28.95
N ARG A 61 33.87 32.70 -29.64
CA ARG A 61 35.11 31.90 -29.71
C ARG A 61 35.71 31.78 -28.31
N ARG A 62 36.17 30.57 -27.93
CA ARG A 62 36.93 30.34 -26.69
C ARG A 62 38.07 31.35 -26.57
N GLY A 63 38.23 31.91 -25.36
CA GLY A 63 39.24 32.94 -25.10
C GLY A 63 40.64 32.36 -24.91
N PRO A 64 41.70 33.20 -25.00
CA PRO A 64 43.10 32.73 -24.98
C PRO A 64 43.47 31.91 -23.74
N LEU A 65 42.82 32.15 -22.60
CA LEU A 65 43.10 31.45 -21.35
C LEU A 65 42.67 29.97 -21.40
N GLN A 66 41.63 29.64 -22.16
CA GLN A 66 41.21 28.25 -22.40
C GLN A 66 42.03 27.55 -23.50
N ASP A 67 42.63 28.31 -24.41
CA ASP A 67 43.57 27.75 -25.40
C ASP A 67 44.88 27.31 -24.70
N GLU A 68 45.26 27.98 -23.61
CA GLU A 68 46.47 27.71 -22.84
C GLU A 68 46.26 26.67 -21.73
N VAL A 69 45.11 26.68 -21.06
CA VAL A 69 44.83 25.80 -19.92
C VAL A 69 43.60 24.93 -20.22
N GLY A 70 43.81 23.62 -20.28
CA GLY A 70 42.74 22.66 -20.52
C GLY A 70 41.79 22.49 -19.33
N LEU A 71 40.64 21.85 -19.57
CA LEU A 71 39.64 21.56 -18.53
C LEU A 71 40.23 20.69 -17.40
N GLU A 72 41.13 19.76 -17.71
CA GLU A 72 41.78 18.91 -16.71
C GLU A 72 42.65 19.71 -15.73
N GLU A 73 43.52 20.58 -16.25
CA GLU A 73 44.36 21.46 -15.43
C GLU A 73 43.53 22.48 -14.64
N TYR A 74 42.43 22.95 -15.23
CA TYR A 74 41.46 23.80 -14.54
C TYR A 74 40.83 23.06 -13.35
N LEU A 75 40.41 21.80 -13.48
CA LEU A 75 39.81 21.03 -12.39
C LEU A 75 40.84 20.54 -11.35
N ASP A 76 42.12 20.46 -11.71
CA ASP A 76 43.20 20.05 -10.79
C ASP A 76 43.58 21.19 -9.82
N THR A 77 43.06 21.09 -8.60
CA THR A 77 43.27 22.12 -7.58
C THR A 77 44.74 22.29 -7.16
N GLU A 78 45.54 21.22 -7.14
CA GLU A 78 46.97 21.33 -6.83
C GLU A 78 47.72 22.06 -7.95
N TRP A 79 47.33 21.79 -9.20
CA TRP A 79 47.86 22.51 -10.35
C TRP A 79 47.50 24.00 -10.29
N VAL A 80 46.23 24.33 -10.00
CA VAL A 80 45.78 25.73 -9.90
C VAL A 80 46.53 26.46 -8.79
N ASP A 81 46.68 25.85 -7.62
CA ASP A 81 47.43 26.44 -6.50
C ASP A 81 48.88 26.74 -6.88
N ALA A 82 49.52 25.85 -7.65
CA ALA A 82 50.88 26.02 -8.09
C ALA A 82 51.05 27.00 -9.27
N ASN A 83 50.01 27.20 -10.10
CA ASN A 83 50.13 27.88 -11.39
C ASN A 83 49.28 29.14 -11.55
N ALA A 84 48.27 29.40 -10.70
CA ALA A 84 47.38 30.56 -10.86
C ALA A 84 48.13 31.89 -10.88
N GLY A 85 49.24 32.00 -10.13
CA GLY A 85 50.13 33.18 -10.13
C GLY A 85 50.81 33.47 -11.48
N ARG A 86 50.80 32.52 -12.43
CA ARG A 86 51.26 32.72 -13.82
C ARG A 86 50.26 33.53 -14.64
N PHE A 87 49.01 33.62 -14.20
CA PHE A 87 47.90 34.26 -14.92
C PHE A 87 47.36 35.48 -14.17
N VAL A 88 47.22 35.37 -12.85
CA VAL A 88 46.78 36.45 -11.96
C VAL A 88 47.96 36.93 -11.13
N GLU A 89 48.43 38.15 -11.40
CA GLU A 89 49.58 38.78 -10.75
C GLU A 89 49.22 39.28 -9.34
N HIS A 90 48.04 39.90 -9.20
CA HIS A 90 47.62 40.54 -7.96
C HIS A 90 46.09 40.62 -7.84
N VAL A 91 45.60 40.56 -6.60
CA VAL A 91 44.18 40.71 -6.25
C VAL A 91 44.09 41.62 -5.03
N GLU A 92 43.30 42.69 -5.14
CA GLU A 92 43.02 43.62 -4.04
C GLU A 92 41.51 43.74 -3.84
N MET A 93 41.02 43.45 -2.64
CA MET A 93 39.62 43.71 -2.25
C MET A 93 39.50 45.17 -1.81
N LEU A 94 38.63 45.92 -2.48
CA LEU A 94 38.48 47.36 -2.28
C LEU A 94 37.40 47.70 -1.24
N ASP A 95 36.24 47.06 -1.36
CA ASP A 95 35.07 47.32 -0.52
C ASP A 95 34.21 46.06 -0.41
N SER A 96 33.56 45.85 0.73
CA SER A 96 32.71 44.68 0.99
C SER A 96 31.35 45.11 1.56
N ARG A 97 30.28 44.39 1.21
CA ARG A 97 28.90 44.74 1.52
C ARG A 97 28.15 43.54 2.07
N ASN A 98 27.22 43.82 2.99
CA ASN A 98 26.31 42.85 3.60
C ASN A 98 27.00 41.63 4.25
N VAL A 99 28.28 41.73 4.59
CA VAL A 99 29.02 40.64 5.26
C VAL A 99 28.46 40.49 6.68
N PRO A 100 27.88 39.33 7.04
CA PRO A 100 27.23 39.14 8.34
C PRO A 100 28.22 39.34 9.49
N THR A 101 27.72 39.96 10.57
CA THR A 101 28.50 40.39 11.73
C THR A 101 28.33 39.55 12.98
N GLY A 102 27.42 38.57 12.96
CA GLY A 102 27.19 37.62 14.05
C GLY A 102 26.34 36.42 13.63
N ASP A 103 26.24 35.42 14.51
CA ASP A 103 25.61 34.12 14.21
C ASP A 103 24.13 34.22 13.79
N ALA A 104 23.41 35.21 14.32
CA ALA A 104 22.01 35.47 13.95
C ALA A 104 21.87 35.96 12.50
N GLU A 105 22.81 36.79 12.03
CA GLU A 105 22.83 37.27 10.65
C GLU A 105 23.29 36.16 9.68
N ILE A 106 24.17 35.26 10.13
CA ILE A 106 24.54 34.04 9.39
C ILE A 106 23.35 33.09 9.24
N ALA A 107 22.56 32.90 10.30
CA ALA A 107 21.35 32.09 10.22
C ALA A 107 20.31 32.69 9.27
N ALA A 108 20.12 34.02 9.30
CA ALA A 108 19.23 34.73 8.38
C ALA A 108 19.72 34.66 6.92
N LEU A 109 21.05 34.69 6.71
CA LEU A 109 21.65 34.50 5.39
C LEU A 109 21.38 33.07 4.86
N ALA A 110 21.53 32.04 5.71
CA ALA A 110 21.20 30.66 5.34
C ALA A 110 19.73 30.52 4.95
N GLU A 111 18.81 31.07 5.74
CA GLU A 111 17.37 31.05 5.46
C GLU A 111 17.05 31.75 4.13
N PHE A 112 17.63 32.93 3.89
CA PHE A 112 17.47 33.66 2.63
C PHE A 112 17.92 32.84 1.41
N HIS A 113 19.09 32.21 1.48
CA HIS A 113 19.59 31.36 0.38
C HIS A 113 18.79 30.07 0.22
N CYS A 114 18.24 29.48 1.29
CA CYS A 114 17.38 28.31 1.20
C CYS A 114 16.05 28.62 0.49
N ASP A 115 15.44 29.78 0.78
CA ASP A 115 14.19 30.21 0.17
C ASP A 115 14.36 30.59 -1.32
N HIS A 116 15.56 30.99 -1.74
CA HIS A 116 15.85 31.49 -3.09
C HIS A 116 16.81 30.59 -3.90
N ALA A 117 17.11 29.38 -3.42
CA ALA A 117 18.14 28.49 -3.96
C ALA A 117 17.95 28.11 -5.45
N ASP A 118 16.70 27.99 -5.91
CA ASP A 118 16.40 27.66 -7.32
C ASP A 118 16.16 28.93 -8.16
N GLY A 119 15.90 30.07 -7.49
CA GLY A 119 15.60 31.35 -8.14
C GLY A 119 16.87 32.08 -8.58
N LEU A 120 17.93 32.12 -7.76
CA LEU A 120 19.13 32.87 -8.14
C LEU A 120 19.86 32.28 -9.37
N ASP A 121 19.83 30.95 -9.53
CA ASP A 121 20.50 30.23 -10.62
C ASP A 121 19.74 30.38 -11.96
N ALA A 122 18.40 30.34 -11.91
CA ALA A 122 17.54 30.51 -13.09
C ALA A 122 17.28 31.99 -13.46
N HIS A 123 17.24 32.90 -12.47
CA HIS A 123 16.80 34.29 -12.68
C HIS A 123 17.89 35.25 -13.17
N LEU A 124 19.17 34.86 -13.16
CA LEU A 124 20.25 35.67 -13.75
C LEU A 124 20.24 35.67 -15.29
N HIS A 125 19.47 34.78 -15.93
CA HIS A 125 19.39 34.64 -17.39
C HIS A 125 18.08 35.18 -18.03
N GLU A 126 17.01 35.41 -17.26
CA GLU A 126 15.66 35.64 -17.81
C GLU A 126 14.99 36.99 -17.45
N TRP A 127 15.65 37.89 -16.71
CA TRP A 127 15.10 39.22 -16.39
C TRP A 127 15.67 40.35 -17.27
N ASP A 128 14.88 41.40 -17.47
CA ASP A 128 15.31 42.66 -18.10
C ASP A 128 16.40 43.40 -17.27
N ASP A 129 16.51 43.10 -15.96
CA ASP A 129 17.66 43.48 -15.12
C ASP A 129 17.95 42.39 -14.04
N PRO A 130 18.88 41.46 -14.28
CA PRO A 130 19.21 40.37 -13.35
C PRO A 130 19.88 40.83 -12.05
N TRP A 131 20.08 42.14 -11.85
CA TRP A 131 20.84 42.71 -10.74
C TRP A 131 19.99 43.41 -9.67
N GLU A 132 18.65 43.35 -9.72
CA GLU A 132 17.80 43.97 -8.69
C GLU A 132 18.09 43.45 -7.27
N ALA A 133 18.51 42.17 -7.13
CA ALA A 133 18.85 41.58 -5.84
C ALA A 133 20.29 41.85 -5.35
N GLU A 134 21.15 42.49 -6.18
CA GLU A 134 22.58 42.67 -5.92
C GLU A 134 22.86 43.39 -4.58
N HIS A 135 22.00 44.34 -4.21
CA HIS A 135 22.11 45.12 -2.97
C HIS A 135 21.83 44.31 -1.68
N ARG A 136 21.29 43.09 -1.79
CA ARG A 136 20.94 42.22 -0.66
C ARG A 136 21.94 41.10 -0.42
N LEU A 137 22.82 40.82 -1.39
CA LEU A 137 23.79 39.73 -1.32
C LEU A 137 25.08 40.16 -0.63
N VAL A 138 25.78 39.20 -0.03
CA VAL A 138 27.17 39.38 0.39
C VAL A 138 28.01 39.63 -0.85
N ALA A 139 28.76 40.74 -0.88
CA ALA A 139 29.46 41.17 -2.09
C ALA A 139 30.77 41.88 -1.77
N ALA A 140 31.71 41.89 -2.72
CA ALA A 140 32.86 42.78 -2.69
C ALA A 140 33.32 43.22 -4.08
N ASP A 141 33.96 44.39 -4.13
CA ASP A 141 34.61 44.93 -5.33
C ASP A 141 36.11 44.63 -5.26
N TYR A 142 36.69 44.21 -6.37
CA TYR A 142 38.07 43.75 -6.47
C TYR A 142 38.79 44.39 -7.64
N ASP A 143 40.02 44.81 -7.43
CA ASP A 143 40.98 45.08 -8.51
C ASP A 143 41.85 43.84 -8.73
N VAL A 144 41.72 43.24 -9.91
CA VAL A 144 42.48 42.05 -10.32
C VAL A 144 43.46 42.45 -11.42
N ARG A 145 44.75 42.24 -11.18
CA ARG A 145 45.80 42.43 -12.18
C ARG A 145 46.24 41.08 -12.73
N VAL A 146 46.22 40.95 -14.05
CA VAL A 146 46.67 39.75 -14.76
C VAL A 146 48.10 39.92 -15.26
N THR A 147 48.79 38.81 -15.51
CA THR A 147 50.19 38.83 -15.98
C THR A 147 50.33 39.27 -17.43
N ASP A 148 49.34 38.96 -18.27
CA ASP A 148 49.29 39.31 -19.70
C ASP A 148 47.90 39.91 -20.04
N PRO A 149 47.84 41.05 -20.75
CA PRO A 149 46.57 41.68 -21.12
C PRO A 149 45.66 40.77 -21.95
N ARG A 150 46.20 39.77 -22.65
CA ARG A 150 45.42 38.82 -23.47
C ARG A 150 44.39 38.04 -22.65
N TRP A 151 44.63 37.85 -21.35
CA TRP A 151 43.69 37.18 -20.44
C TRP A 151 42.39 37.96 -20.20
N LEU A 152 42.39 39.25 -20.50
CA LEU A 152 41.22 40.11 -20.36
C LEU A 152 40.44 40.29 -21.67
N GLU A 153 40.95 39.81 -22.81
CA GLU A 153 40.31 39.94 -24.12
C GLU A 153 38.84 39.48 -24.18
N PRO A 154 38.42 38.41 -23.47
CA PRO A 154 37.03 37.96 -23.51
C PRO A 154 36.04 38.88 -22.75
N LEU A 155 36.52 39.80 -21.92
CA LEU A 155 35.70 40.57 -20.98
C LEU A 155 35.17 41.87 -21.59
N LEU A 156 33.96 42.25 -21.19
CA LEU A 156 33.34 43.54 -21.49
C LEU A 156 32.88 44.25 -20.21
N THR A 157 33.04 45.57 -20.14
CA THR A 157 32.47 46.36 -19.04
C THR A 157 30.95 46.17 -18.97
N GLY A 158 30.43 45.90 -17.78
CA GLY A 158 29.04 45.59 -17.53
C GLY A 158 28.67 44.10 -17.68
N GLN A 159 29.55 43.26 -18.25
CA GLN A 159 29.34 41.82 -18.34
C GLN A 159 29.29 41.21 -16.95
N GLY A 160 28.34 40.31 -16.71
CA GLY A 160 28.38 39.42 -15.56
C GLY A 160 28.14 37.98 -15.96
N TRP A 161 28.59 37.07 -15.10
CA TRP A 161 28.40 35.64 -15.25
C TRP A 161 28.37 34.98 -13.87
N ALA A 162 27.60 33.90 -13.76
CA ALA A 162 27.65 33.02 -12.62
C ALA A 162 28.89 32.12 -12.72
N THR A 163 29.48 31.78 -11.57
CA THR A 163 30.74 31.04 -11.49
C THR A 163 30.72 30.05 -10.34
N ASN A 164 31.08 28.81 -10.64
CA ASN A 164 31.39 27.78 -9.65
C ASN A 164 32.85 27.85 -9.15
N ALA A 165 33.57 28.95 -9.43
CA ALA A 165 34.91 29.15 -8.89
C ALA A 165 34.88 29.13 -7.36
N PHE A 166 35.90 28.52 -6.76
CA PHE A 166 36.08 28.43 -5.32
C PHE A 166 37.52 28.79 -4.94
N PRO A 167 37.77 29.24 -3.70
CA PRO A 167 39.10 29.51 -3.19
C PRO A 167 40.01 28.28 -3.19
N SER A 168 41.30 28.48 -3.45
CA SER A 168 42.32 27.43 -3.38
C SER A 168 42.48 26.78 -1.98
N PRO A 169 42.81 25.47 -1.86
CA PRO A 169 43.12 24.75 -0.62
C PRO A 169 44.26 25.34 0.22
N ALA A 170 45.24 26.00 -0.40
CA ALA A 170 46.22 26.77 0.34
C ALA A 170 45.58 27.89 1.22
N ALA A 171 44.40 28.38 0.83
CA ALA A 171 43.56 29.29 1.61
C ALA A 171 42.57 28.54 2.55
N GLU A 172 42.18 27.29 2.25
CA GLU A 172 41.27 26.46 3.07
C GLU A 172 41.75 26.18 4.50
N ARG A 173 43.06 26.32 4.81
CA ARG A 173 43.57 26.18 6.19
C ARG A 173 42.96 27.18 7.19
N ARG A 174 42.07 28.08 6.74
CA ARG A 174 41.30 29.03 7.54
C ARG A 174 39.77 28.84 7.53
N GLY A 175 39.25 27.78 6.89
CA GLY A 175 37.81 27.42 6.98
C GLY A 175 36.95 27.65 5.73
N GLY A 176 37.56 27.77 4.54
CA GLY A 176 36.88 27.95 3.26
C GLY A 176 36.09 26.73 2.74
N PRO A 177 35.35 26.86 1.62
CA PRO A 177 34.32 25.91 1.19
C PRO A 177 34.91 24.60 0.66
N ALA A 178 35.03 23.62 1.56
CA ALA A 178 35.45 22.24 1.26
C ALA A 178 34.58 21.55 0.18
N SER A 179 33.32 21.99 0.01
CA SER A 179 32.41 21.46 -1.01
C SER A 179 32.86 21.77 -2.45
N GLY A 180 33.42 22.96 -2.72
CA GLY A 180 33.87 23.34 -4.06
C GLY A 180 35.08 22.54 -4.54
N ALA A 181 36.07 22.34 -3.66
CA ALA A 181 37.24 21.52 -3.96
C ALA A 181 36.87 20.04 -4.15
N GLY A 182 36.00 19.50 -3.30
CA GLY A 182 35.49 18.13 -3.45
C GLY A 182 34.75 17.92 -4.77
N GLU A 183 33.87 18.84 -5.16
CA GLU A 183 33.16 18.78 -6.45
C GLU A 183 34.11 18.89 -7.64
N ALA A 184 35.14 19.73 -7.56
CA ALA A 184 36.15 19.84 -8.60
C ALA A 184 36.95 18.55 -8.77
N TYR A 185 37.36 17.91 -7.66
CA TYR A 185 38.03 16.62 -7.70
C TYR A 185 37.12 15.49 -8.21
N LEU A 186 35.83 15.53 -7.87
CA LEU A 186 34.84 14.62 -8.43
C LEU A 186 34.73 14.81 -9.95
N GLY A 187 34.67 16.05 -10.43
CA GLY A 187 34.68 16.38 -11.86
C GLY A 187 35.97 15.96 -12.56
N LEU A 188 37.13 16.19 -11.93
CA LEU A 188 38.44 15.80 -12.45
C LEU A 188 38.53 14.27 -12.63
N GLY A 189 38.05 13.51 -11.64
CA GLY A 189 37.99 12.06 -11.73
C GLY A 189 37.16 11.58 -12.91
N TRP A 190 36.02 12.23 -13.14
CA TRP A 190 35.14 11.92 -14.27
C TRP A 190 35.78 12.22 -15.63
N VAL A 191 36.45 13.37 -15.77
CA VAL A 191 37.19 13.73 -17.00
C VAL A 191 38.33 12.75 -17.26
N ARG A 192 39.15 12.44 -16.25
CA ARG A 192 40.28 11.50 -16.40
C ARG A 192 39.83 10.10 -16.80
N GLU A 193 38.68 9.67 -16.29
CA GLU A 193 38.08 8.40 -16.66
C GLU A 193 37.60 8.41 -18.12
N LEU A 194 36.78 9.38 -18.53
CA LEU A 194 36.09 9.36 -19.82
C LEU A 194 36.95 9.84 -20.99
N ASP A 195 37.70 10.93 -20.81
CA ASP A 195 38.43 11.57 -21.90
C ASP A 195 39.85 11.00 -22.05
N SER A 196 40.50 10.65 -20.94
CA SER A 196 41.92 10.27 -20.92
C SER A 196 42.15 8.75 -20.75
N GLY A 197 41.14 7.99 -20.30
CA GLY A 197 41.30 6.58 -19.93
C GLY A 197 42.31 6.34 -18.79
N ASP A 198 42.65 7.39 -18.04
CA ASP A 198 43.59 7.34 -16.92
C ASP A 198 42.85 6.92 -15.65
N PHE A 199 42.60 5.61 -15.52
CA PHE A 199 41.89 5.07 -14.38
C PHE A 199 42.60 5.30 -13.05
N ASP A 200 43.94 5.29 -13.02
CA ASP A 200 44.70 5.50 -11.79
C ASP A 200 44.67 6.99 -11.38
N GLY A 201 44.72 7.91 -12.34
CA GLY A 201 44.53 9.34 -12.09
C GLY A 201 43.10 9.71 -11.71
N ALA A 202 42.11 9.00 -12.27
CA ALA A 202 40.70 9.13 -11.88
C ALA A 202 40.47 8.68 -10.43
N ILE A 203 41.00 7.51 -10.04
CA ILE A 203 40.92 7.01 -8.66
C ILE A 203 41.55 8.00 -7.68
N ARG A 204 42.75 8.53 -7.97
CA ARG A 204 43.39 9.53 -7.10
C ARG A 204 42.55 10.79 -6.95
N ALA A 205 41.92 11.26 -8.03
CA ALA A 205 41.04 12.44 -7.98
C ALA A 205 39.80 12.15 -7.12
N TYR A 206 39.14 11.00 -7.30
CA TYR A 206 38.01 10.63 -6.44
C TYR A 206 38.41 10.43 -4.97
N GLU A 207 39.60 9.89 -4.68
CA GLU A 207 40.12 9.81 -3.30
C GLU A 207 40.27 11.19 -2.67
N ARG A 208 40.73 12.20 -3.42
CA ARG A 208 40.74 13.59 -2.96
C ARG A 208 39.34 14.14 -2.73
N ALA A 209 38.38 13.81 -3.58
CA ALA A 209 36.97 14.18 -3.37
C ALA A 209 36.38 13.54 -2.10
N ILE A 210 36.80 12.31 -1.75
CA ILE A 210 36.42 11.65 -0.49
C ILE A 210 37.02 12.37 0.74
N GLU A 211 38.25 12.87 0.62
CA GLU A 211 38.92 13.60 1.69
C GLU A 211 38.30 14.97 1.95
N THR A 212 37.96 15.69 0.87
CA THR A 212 37.64 17.12 0.91
C THR A 212 36.15 17.45 0.76
N GLY A 213 35.37 16.61 0.09
CA GLY A 213 33.96 16.89 -0.21
C GLY A 213 33.02 16.84 0.98
N ASP A 214 31.78 17.28 0.78
CA ASP A 214 30.68 17.06 1.72
C ASP A 214 30.19 15.59 1.70
N ALA A 215 29.22 15.24 2.55
CA ALA A 215 28.68 13.88 2.63
C ALA A 215 28.20 13.32 1.27
N HIS A 216 27.63 14.16 0.40
CA HIS A 216 27.12 13.77 -0.91
C HIS A 216 28.24 13.53 -1.92
N VAL A 217 29.18 14.46 -1.99
CA VAL A 217 30.38 14.36 -2.83
C VAL A 217 31.20 13.12 -2.42
N LYS A 218 31.40 12.88 -1.12
CA LYS A 218 32.09 11.69 -0.62
C LYS A 218 31.41 10.41 -1.06
N ALA A 219 30.07 10.36 -0.93
CA ALA A 219 29.31 9.18 -1.33
C ALA A 219 29.42 8.92 -2.84
N LYS A 220 29.31 9.95 -3.69
CA LYS A 220 29.49 9.84 -5.15
C LYS A 220 30.90 9.42 -5.53
N ALA A 221 31.91 9.97 -4.87
CA ALA A 221 33.30 9.65 -5.14
C ALA A 221 33.60 8.19 -4.75
N HIS A 222 33.06 7.69 -3.62
CA HIS A 222 33.19 6.28 -3.24
C HIS A 222 32.58 5.33 -4.28
N THR A 223 31.38 5.62 -4.80
CA THR A 223 30.75 4.77 -5.82
C THR A 223 31.51 4.84 -7.14
N ALA A 224 31.99 6.02 -7.53
CA ALA A 224 32.80 6.22 -8.73
C ALA A 224 34.13 5.46 -8.68
N VAL A 225 34.79 5.39 -7.52
CA VAL A 225 36.02 4.58 -7.33
C VAL A 225 35.77 3.11 -7.63
N GLU A 226 34.68 2.53 -7.10
CA GLU A 226 34.35 1.12 -7.33
C GLU A 226 34.03 0.84 -8.80
N ARG A 227 33.31 1.76 -9.43
CA ARG A 227 33.04 1.72 -10.87
C ARG A 227 34.32 1.77 -11.71
N VAL A 228 35.24 2.71 -11.44
CA VAL A 228 36.50 2.83 -12.18
C VAL A 228 37.39 1.62 -11.98
N LYS A 229 37.45 1.05 -10.77
CA LYS A 229 38.17 -0.22 -10.54
C LYS A 229 37.61 -1.35 -11.40
N ALA A 230 36.28 -1.49 -11.44
CA ALA A 230 35.63 -2.52 -12.24
C ALA A 230 35.86 -2.35 -13.76
N LYS A 231 35.90 -1.10 -14.26
CA LYS A 231 36.28 -0.79 -15.65
C LYS A 231 37.73 -1.15 -15.94
N ARG A 232 38.66 -0.75 -15.05
CA ARG A 232 40.09 -1.06 -15.17
C ARG A 232 40.37 -2.56 -15.20
N GLU A 233 39.63 -3.33 -14.41
CA GLU A 233 39.77 -4.79 -14.31
C GLU A 233 39.04 -5.55 -15.44
N GLY A 234 38.27 -4.85 -16.29
CA GLY A 234 37.49 -5.45 -17.37
C GLY A 234 36.33 -6.32 -16.87
N THR A 235 35.90 -6.13 -15.61
CA THR A 235 34.80 -6.89 -14.99
C THR A 235 33.44 -6.25 -15.18
N LEU A 236 33.40 -4.97 -15.58
CA LEU A 236 32.17 -4.26 -15.90
C LEU A 236 31.83 -4.44 -17.38
N ALA A 237 30.62 -4.88 -17.68
CA ALA A 237 30.11 -4.93 -19.05
C ALA A 237 29.95 -3.50 -19.59
N ASP A 238 30.20 -3.33 -20.89
CA ASP A 238 30.09 -2.03 -21.59
C ASP A 238 28.62 -1.71 -21.93
N ASP A 239 27.78 -1.63 -20.89
CA ASP A 239 26.37 -1.22 -20.95
C ASP A 239 26.04 -0.38 -19.69
N PHE A 240 25.39 0.77 -19.92
CA PHE A 240 24.90 1.69 -18.92
C PHE A 240 24.11 1.00 -17.79
N THR A 241 23.34 -0.05 -18.09
CA THR A 241 22.55 -0.78 -17.09
C THR A 241 23.43 -1.46 -16.05
N ALA A 242 24.58 -2.02 -16.47
CA ALA A 242 25.52 -2.67 -15.57
C ALA A 242 26.25 -1.66 -14.67
N GLU A 243 26.53 -0.47 -15.21
CA GLU A 243 27.12 0.64 -14.46
C GLU A 243 26.19 1.13 -13.34
N VAL A 244 24.93 1.41 -13.65
CA VAL A 244 23.92 1.85 -12.67
C VAL A 244 23.70 0.79 -11.59
N ALA A 245 23.63 -0.50 -11.95
CA ALA A 245 23.45 -1.58 -10.99
C ALA A 245 24.65 -1.72 -10.03
N LEU A 246 25.87 -1.56 -10.54
CA LEU A 246 27.09 -1.59 -9.72
C LEU A 246 27.11 -0.40 -8.75
N GLU A 247 26.87 0.82 -9.23
CA GLU A 247 26.88 2.02 -8.40
C GLU A 247 25.80 1.99 -7.33
N THR A 248 24.59 1.55 -7.68
CA THR A 248 23.48 1.39 -6.74
C THR A 248 23.85 0.42 -5.61
N ARG A 249 24.44 -0.73 -5.96
CA ARG A 249 24.91 -1.71 -4.98
C ARG A 249 26.04 -1.14 -4.11
N ALA A 250 27.02 -0.48 -4.71
CA ALA A 250 28.13 0.14 -3.99
C ALA A 250 27.64 1.21 -3.00
N ALA A 251 26.67 2.03 -3.41
CA ALA A 251 26.04 3.05 -2.58
C ALA A 251 25.31 2.45 -1.37
N LEU A 252 24.58 1.36 -1.57
CA LEU A 252 23.90 0.65 -0.47
C LEU A 252 24.88 0.01 0.52
N GLU A 253 25.92 -0.66 0.03
CA GLU A 253 26.96 -1.24 0.89
C GLU A 253 27.73 -0.16 1.66
N LEU A 254 28.01 0.97 1.00
CA LEU A 254 28.60 2.14 1.63
C LEU A 254 27.71 2.69 2.75
N CYS A 255 26.40 2.85 2.49
CA CYS A 255 25.42 3.28 3.47
C CYS A 255 25.45 2.39 4.73
N VAL A 256 25.36 1.06 4.55
CA VAL A 256 25.35 0.10 5.66
C VAL A 256 26.63 0.18 6.49
N ARG A 257 27.79 0.28 5.83
CA ARG A 257 29.07 0.42 6.51
C ARG A 257 29.15 1.73 7.31
N LEU A 258 28.86 2.86 6.67
CA LEU A 258 28.94 4.19 7.31
C LEU A 258 27.96 4.32 8.47
N HIS A 259 26.78 3.71 8.36
CA HIS A 259 25.82 3.65 9.46
C HIS A 259 26.40 2.89 10.67
N GLY A 260 27.03 1.73 10.44
CA GLY A 260 27.72 0.97 11.49
C GLY A 260 28.90 1.71 12.13
N GLU A 261 29.52 2.64 11.41
CA GLU A 261 30.59 3.53 11.89
C GLU A 261 30.04 4.77 12.65
N GLY A 262 28.72 4.99 12.66
CA GLY A 262 28.10 6.17 13.28
C GLY A 262 28.18 7.45 12.44
N ARG A 263 28.56 7.36 11.16
CA ARG A 263 28.67 8.51 10.23
C ARG A 263 27.32 8.78 9.56
N ALA A 264 26.36 9.27 10.34
CA ALA A 264 24.94 9.34 9.95
C ALA A 264 24.67 10.15 8.66
N GLU A 265 25.28 11.33 8.51
CA GLU A 265 25.07 12.18 7.33
C GLU A 265 25.62 11.54 6.04
N GLU A 266 26.79 10.92 6.12
CA GLU A 266 27.40 10.24 4.97
C GLU A 266 26.68 8.94 4.61
N ALA A 267 26.23 8.19 5.63
CA ALA A 267 25.36 7.04 5.42
C ALA A 267 24.06 7.45 4.73
N ARG A 268 23.48 8.59 5.12
CA ARG A 268 22.27 9.13 4.50
C ARG A 268 22.50 9.54 3.05
N ALA A 269 23.60 10.21 2.77
CA ALA A 269 23.96 10.59 1.40
C ALA A 269 24.17 9.36 0.50
N ALA A 270 24.87 8.34 0.98
CA ALA A 270 25.04 7.07 0.27
C ALA A 270 23.69 6.36 0.04
N TYR A 271 22.78 6.40 1.02
CA TYR A 271 21.42 5.88 0.85
C TYR A 271 20.65 6.62 -0.24
N LEU A 272 20.70 7.95 -0.29
CA LEU A 272 20.01 8.74 -1.32
C LEU A 272 20.54 8.46 -2.72
N LEU A 273 21.84 8.23 -2.89
CA LEU A 273 22.41 7.80 -4.16
C LEU A 273 21.89 6.43 -4.59
N ALA A 274 21.82 5.47 -3.66
CA ALA A 274 21.25 4.16 -3.95
C ALA A 274 19.75 4.26 -4.28
N HIS A 275 19.03 5.14 -3.59
CA HIS A 275 17.59 5.35 -3.79
C HIS A 275 17.26 5.98 -5.15
N ALA A 276 18.14 6.83 -5.67
CA ALA A 276 17.94 7.54 -6.95
C ALA A 276 17.77 6.58 -8.15
N ALA A 277 18.23 5.34 -8.06
CA ALA A 277 17.99 4.30 -9.07
C ALA A 277 16.50 3.89 -9.17
N GLY A 278 15.66 4.28 -8.21
CA GLY A 278 14.23 4.02 -8.22
C GLY A 278 13.82 2.58 -7.86
N ASP A 279 14.78 1.73 -7.47
CA ASP A 279 14.49 0.35 -7.07
C ASP A 279 14.02 0.27 -5.59
N PRO A 280 12.75 -0.10 -5.32
CA PRO A 280 12.25 -0.20 -3.96
C PRO A 280 12.96 -1.26 -3.12
N VAL A 281 13.63 -2.26 -3.72
CA VAL A 281 14.42 -3.26 -2.98
C VAL A 281 15.55 -2.60 -2.19
N ILE A 282 16.11 -1.50 -2.70
CA ILE A 282 17.14 -0.71 -2.01
C ILE A 282 16.59 -0.12 -0.72
N LEU A 283 15.37 0.42 -0.73
CA LEU A 283 14.73 0.93 0.49
C LEU A 283 14.51 -0.21 1.50
N ALA A 284 14.02 -1.37 1.07
CA ALA A 284 13.82 -2.50 1.97
C ALA A 284 15.12 -2.99 2.61
N GLU A 285 16.20 -3.08 1.82
CA GLU A 285 17.49 -3.52 2.32
C GLU A 285 18.14 -2.48 3.24
N ALA A 286 18.03 -1.19 2.90
CA ALA A 286 18.49 -0.10 3.75
C ALA A 286 17.73 -0.05 5.10
N ARG A 287 16.41 -0.28 5.09
CA ARG A 287 15.61 -0.44 6.32
C ARG A 287 16.09 -1.62 7.15
N ARG A 288 16.30 -2.79 6.53
CA ARG A 288 16.72 -4.00 7.23
C ARG A 288 18.12 -3.90 7.84
N ARG A 289 19.08 -3.31 7.12
CA ARG A 289 20.51 -3.37 7.48
C ARG A 289 21.04 -2.11 8.17
N ALA A 290 20.36 -0.98 8.00
CA ALA A 290 20.84 0.32 8.49
C ALA A 290 19.73 1.20 9.10
N ASP A 291 18.54 0.62 9.38
CA ASP A 291 17.38 1.32 9.97
C ASP A 291 17.04 2.64 9.26
N MET A 292 17.25 2.69 7.94
CA MET A 292 17.03 3.89 7.15
C MET A 292 15.53 4.08 6.88
N SER A 293 14.97 5.23 7.25
CA SER A 293 13.62 5.60 6.80
C SER A 293 13.63 6.06 5.34
N SER A 294 12.48 6.10 4.69
CA SER A 294 12.40 6.66 3.34
C SER A 294 12.75 8.16 3.33
N PRO A 295 13.01 8.78 2.16
CA PRO A 295 13.24 10.22 2.03
C PRO A 295 12.09 11.05 2.60
N ALA A 296 10.84 10.71 2.28
CA ALA A 296 9.67 11.38 2.83
C ALA A 296 9.60 11.26 4.37
N GLU A 297 9.79 10.07 4.93
CA GLU A 297 9.77 9.87 6.39
C GLU A 297 10.91 10.62 7.11
N HIS A 298 12.09 10.73 6.49
CA HIS A 298 13.21 11.46 7.08
C HIS A 298 13.00 12.98 7.00
N ALA A 299 12.53 13.47 5.84
CA ALA A 299 12.21 14.87 5.65
C ALA A 299 11.10 15.34 6.61
N LEU A 300 10.09 14.51 6.88
CA LEU A 300 9.08 14.79 7.91
C LEU A 300 9.74 15.01 9.28
N ARG A 301 10.65 14.12 9.69
CA ARG A 301 11.35 14.27 10.99
C ARG A 301 12.19 15.54 11.06
N LEU A 302 12.87 15.93 9.97
CA LEU A 302 13.62 17.18 9.89
C LEU A 302 12.68 18.40 10.01
N PHE A 303 11.54 18.34 9.33
CA PHE A 303 10.51 19.38 9.36
C PHE A 303 9.91 19.54 10.77
N GLU A 304 9.54 18.44 11.42
CA GLU A 304 9.05 18.41 12.81
C GLU A 304 10.12 18.90 13.80
N GLY A 305 11.41 18.66 13.50
CA GLY A 305 12.56 19.19 14.24
C GLY A 305 12.82 20.68 14.02
N GLY A 306 12.07 21.35 13.13
CA GLY A 306 12.19 22.77 12.83
C GLY A 306 13.15 23.12 11.70
N ASP A 307 13.82 22.14 11.07
CA ASP A 307 14.76 22.37 9.98
C ASP A 307 14.09 22.15 8.61
N ARG A 308 13.27 23.15 8.22
CA ARG A 308 12.55 23.13 6.93
C ARG A 308 13.48 23.14 5.73
N ALA A 309 14.63 23.82 5.85
CA ALA A 309 15.63 23.87 4.80
C ALA A 309 16.22 22.49 4.52
N ALA A 310 16.60 21.76 5.57
CA ALA A 310 17.10 20.40 5.45
C ALA A 310 16.03 19.43 4.92
N ALA A 311 14.78 19.55 5.37
CA ALA A 311 13.66 18.75 4.85
C ALA A 311 13.45 18.96 3.34
N THR A 312 13.47 20.22 2.88
CA THR A 312 13.36 20.56 1.46
C THR A 312 14.55 20.01 0.66
N ALA A 313 15.77 20.17 1.17
CA ALA A 313 16.98 19.67 0.51
C ALA A 313 16.98 18.13 0.38
N GLU A 314 16.51 17.43 1.42
CA GLU A 314 16.33 15.98 1.42
C GLU A 314 15.38 15.52 0.31
N LEU A 315 14.19 16.13 0.24
CA LEU A 315 13.18 15.80 -0.77
C LEU A 315 13.68 16.09 -2.18
N ARG A 316 14.31 17.25 -2.39
CA ARG A 316 14.90 17.61 -3.68
C ARG A 316 15.95 16.61 -4.11
N ARG A 317 16.88 16.21 -3.23
CA ARG A 317 17.93 15.23 -3.57
C ARG A 317 17.36 13.85 -3.91
N ALA A 318 16.28 13.44 -3.23
CA ALA A 318 15.70 12.12 -3.42
C ALA A 318 14.80 12.01 -4.66
N TYR A 319 14.15 13.10 -5.05
CA TYR A 319 13.09 13.12 -6.08
C TYR A 319 13.36 14.09 -7.24
N ASP A 320 14.61 14.58 -7.39
CA ASP A 320 15.04 15.54 -8.43
C ASP A 320 14.75 15.04 -9.86
N PRO A 321 14.25 15.89 -10.80
CA PRO A 321 13.96 17.32 -10.67
C PRO A 321 12.51 17.66 -10.34
N SER A 322 11.77 16.75 -9.70
CA SER A 322 10.34 16.96 -9.45
C SER A 322 10.10 17.95 -8.31
N LYS A 323 9.96 19.24 -8.66
CA LYS A 323 9.47 20.28 -7.74
C LYS A 323 8.15 19.87 -7.07
N ALA A 324 7.30 19.15 -7.80
CA ALA A 324 5.98 18.72 -7.34
C ALA A 324 6.03 17.81 -6.12
N VAL A 325 6.96 16.84 -6.04
CA VAL A 325 7.03 15.91 -4.91
C VAL A 325 7.39 16.66 -3.62
N ALA A 326 8.35 17.59 -3.71
CA ALA A 326 8.75 18.41 -2.56
C ALA A 326 7.62 19.34 -2.11
N GLU A 327 6.93 20.02 -3.03
CA GLU A 327 5.79 20.89 -2.72
C GLU A 327 4.65 20.13 -2.04
N VAL A 328 4.27 18.96 -2.59
CA VAL A 328 3.23 18.10 -2.02
C VAL A 328 3.61 17.64 -0.61
N ALA A 329 4.82 17.12 -0.43
CA ALA A 329 5.27 16.62 0.86
C ALA A 329 5.32 17.73 1.92
N LEU A 330 5.84 18.92 1.58
CA LEU A 330 5.89 20.06 2.49
C LEU A 330 4.49 20.56 2.86
N ALA A 331 3.55 20.59 1.93
CA ALA A 331 2.15 20.92 2.20
C ALA A 331 1.50 19.90 3.16
N VAL A 332 1.74 18.60 2.93
CA VAL A 332 1.33 17.53 3.86
C VAL A 332 1.94 17.73 5.25
N TYR A 333 3.23 18.06 5.36
CA TYR A 333 3.87 18.28 6.66
C TYR A 333 3.31 19.50 7.41
N ALA A 334 2.82 20.50 6.68
CA ALA A 334 2.11 21.64 7.24
C ALA A 334 0.63 21.34 7.57
N GLY A 335 0.12 20.15 7.22
CA GLY A 335 -1.28 19.76 7.38
C GLY A 335 -2.23 20.37 6.33
N ASP A 336 -1.69 20.97 5.27
CA ASP A 336 -2.44 21.62 4.20
C ASP A 336 -2.68 20.65 3.03
N PHE A 337 -3.62 19.72 3.22
CA PHE A 337 -3.95 18.70 2.21
C PHE A 337 -4.66 19.29 0.99
N GLU A 338 -5.30 20.46 1.11
CA GLU A 338 -5.89 21.16 -0.03
C GLU A 338 -4.79 21.71 -0.94
N ALA A 339 -3.77 22.37 -0.36
CA ALA A 339 -2.61 22.80 -1.12
C ALA A 339 -1.87 21.61 -1.73
N ALA A 340 -1.69 20.51 -0.99
CA ALA A 340 -1.06 19.29 -1.49
C ALA A 340 -1.81 18.70 -2.71
N ALA A 341 -3.15 18.67 -2.67
CA ALA A 341 -3.98 18.17 -3.77
C ALA A 341 -4.05 19.14 -4.96
N ALA A 342 -3.79 20.43 -4.75
CA ALA A 342 -3.79 21.45 -5.80
C ALA A 342 -2.48 21.47 -6.61
N VAL A 343 -1.41 20.82 -6.13
CA VAL A 343 -0.16 20.69 -6.89
C VAL A 343 -0.40 19.85 -8.14
N GLY A 344 -0.10 20.41 -9.31
CA GLY A 344 -0.17 19.68 -10.57
C GLY A 344 0.89 18.59 -10.61
N PHE A 345 0.48 17.32 -10.61
CA PHE A 345 1.39 16.19 -10.78
C PHE A 345 1.85 16.16 -12.24
N GLY A 346 3.09 16.60 -12.51
CA GLY A 346 3.67 16.79 -13.85
C GLY A 346 3.59 15.57 -14.80
N GLY A 347 4.73 14.96 -15.12
CA GLY A 347 4.81 13.74 -15.92
C GLY A 347 4.49 12.47 -15.12
N ASP A 348 4.63 11.31 -15.76
CA ASP A 348 4.40 10.01 -15.13
C ASP A 348 5.37 9.72 -13.97
N LEU A 349 6.62 10.20 -14.09
CA LEU A 349 7.63 10.04 -13.05
C LEU A 349 7.25 10.80 -11.79
N GLU A 350 6.81 12.06 -11.93
CA GLU A 350 6.40 12.89 -10.79
C GLU A 350 5.16 12.33 -10.11
N ARG A 351 4.18 11.82 -10.87
CA ARG A 351 3.02 11.13 -10.31
C ARG A 351 3.44 9.89 -9.51
N CYS A 352 4.31 9.06 -10.07
CA CYS A 352 4.81 7.85 -9.41
C CYS A 352 5.56 8.18 -8.11
N GLN A 353 6.52 9.11 -8.16
CA GLN A 353 7.28 9.53 -6.98
C GLN A 353 6.40 10.18 -5.91
N THR A 354 5.40 10.98 -6.31
CA THR A 354 4.43 11.57 -5.38
C THR A 354 3.60 10.48 -4.70
N GLY A 355 3.13 9.50 -5.47
CA GLY A 355 2.42 8.33 -4.92
C GLY A 355 3.27 7.53 -3.93
N ASN A 356 4.55 7.31 -4.24
CA ASN A 356 5.49 6.61 -3.37
C ASN A 356 5.76 7.37 -2.06
N ALA A 357 5.98 8.68 -2.13
CA ALA A 357 6.16 9.52 -0.94
C ALA A 357 4.87 9.55 -0.08
N ALA A 358 3.70 9.72 -0.73
CA ALA A 358 2.42 9.77 -0.03
C ALA A 358 2.05 8.44 0.65
N VAL A 359 2.33 7.28 0.02
CA VAL A 359 2.03 5.98 0.63
C VAL A 359 2.97 5.69 1.81
N ASP A 360 4.23 6.10 1.77
CA ASP A 360 5.14 6.01 2.92
C ASP A 360 4.62 6.81 4.11
N LEU A 361 4.20 8.06 3.86
CA LEU A 361 3.60 8.91 4.87
C LEU A 361 2.27 8.33 5.38
N ALA A 362 1.47 7.71 4.52
CA ALA A 362 0.23 7.04 4.91
C ALA A 362 0.52 5.90 5.92
N PHE A 363 1.55 5.08 5.67
CA PHE A 363 2.00 4.07 6.62
C PHE A 363 2.60 4.67 7.89
N HIS A 364 3.30 5.81 7.80
CA HIS A 364 3.80 6.54 8.95
C HIS A 364 2.67 7.01 9.87
N TYR A 365 1.74 7.82 9.38
CA TYR A 365 0.61 8.36 10.16
C TYR A 365 -0.36 7.27 10.61
N GLY A 366 -0.60 6.26 9.76
CA GLY A 366 -1.42 5.11 10.13
C GLY A 366 -0.86 4.32 11.32
N ARG A 367 0.48 4.21 11.45
CA ARG A 367 1.12 3.59 12.63
C ARG A 367 0.93 4.42 13.90
N GLN A 368 0.80 5.72 13.78
CA GLN A 368 0.51 6.62 14.90
C GLN A 368 -0.99 6.64 15.28
N GLY A 369 -1.85 6.04 14.45
CA GLY A 369 -3.30 6.03 14.66
C GLY A 369 -4.01 7.29 14.14
N ASP A 370 -3.33 8.16 13.39
CA ASP A 370 -3.94 9.32 12.76
C ASP A 370 -4.71 8.91 11.50
N LYS A 371 -5.98 8.57 11.72
CA LYS A 371 -6.89 8.11 10.66
C LYS A 371 -7.21 9.22 9.66
N ALA A 372 -7.30 10.48 10.09
CA ALA A 372 -7.70 11.58 9.21
C ALA A 372 -6.61 11.87 8.18
N THR A 373 -5.36 11.98 8.64
CA THR A 373 -4.20 12.17 7.77
C THR A 373 -3.97 10.95 6.86
N LEU A 374 -4.14 9.73 7.39
CA LEU A 374 -4.11 8.50 6.57
C LEU A 374 -5.14 8.56 5.45
N ASP A 375 -6.39 8.91 5.75
CA ASP A 375 -7.47 8.97 4.75
C ASP A 375 -7.17 10.03 3.67
N ALA A 376 -6.65 11.20 4.06
CA ALA A 376 -6.25 12.26 3.12
C ALA A 376 -5.06 11.84 2.23
N LEU A 377 -4.05 11.18 2.79
CA LEU A 377 -2.90 10.69 2.03
C LEU A 377 -3.27 9.59 1.05
N LEU A 378 -4.20 8.70 1.41
CA LEU A 378 -4.70 7.70 0.46
C LEU A 378 -5.50 8.34 -0.68
N ALA A 379 -6.30 9.37 -0.40
CA ALA A 379 -6.96 10.13 -1.45
C ALA A 379 -5.95 10.79 -2.40
N LEU A 380 -4.85 11.33 -1.85
CA LEU A 380 -3.74 11.85 -2.65
C LEU A 380 -3.07 10.76 -3.51
N VAL A 381 -2.75 9.60 -2.94
CA VAL A 381 -2.19 8.45 -3.68
C VAL A 381 -3.10 8.08 -4.85
N ILE A 382 -4.41 7.96 -4.61
CA ILE A 382 -5.39 7.65 -5.66
C ILE A 382 -5.45 8.78 -6.71
N GLY A 383 -5.41 10.04 -6.28
CA GLY A 383 -5.40 11.22 -7.13
C GLY A 383 -4.20 11.30 -8.07
N THR A 384 -3.08 10.66 -7.73
CA THR A 384 -1.92 10.56 -8.65
C THR A 384 -2.16 9.60 -9.82
N GLY A 385 -3.24 8.80 -9.81
CA GLY A 385 -3.50 7.75 -10.81
C GLY A 385 -2.50 6.60 -10.80
N ASN A 386 -1.66 6.49 -9.77
CA ASN A 386 -0.57 5.52 -9.65
C ASN A 386 -0.67 4.66 -8.37
N ALA A 387 -1.88 4.38 -7.89
CA ALA A 387 -2.11 3.59 -6.68
C ALA A 387 -1.48 2.18 -6.76
N VAL A 388 -1.45 1.57 -7.95
CA VAL A 388 -0.76 0.28 -8.20
C VAL A 388 0.75 0.37 -7.95
N ALA A 389 1.40 1.39 -8.52
CA ALA A 389 2.84 1.60 -8.37
C ALA A 389 3.19 1.89 -6.90
N ALA A 390 2.41 2.76 -6.25
CA ALA A 390 2.56 3.09 -4.84
C ALA A 390 2.40 1.85 -3.93
N TRP A 391 1.40 1.00 -4.18
CA TRP A 391 1.25 -0.25 -3.43
C TRP A 391 2.44 -1.19 -3.62
N THR A 392 2.86 -1.40 -4.87
CA THR A 392 4.00 -2.28 -5.21
C THR A 392 5.28 -1.78 -4.56
N TYR A 393 5.50 -0.46 -4.58
CA TYR A 393 6.59 0.21 -3.89
C TYR A 393 6.52 -0.03 -2.37
N ALA A 394 5.36 0.16 -1.74
CA ALA A 394 5.22 0.00 -0.29
C ALA A 394 5.45 -1.46 0.17
N VAL A 395 4.98 -2.44 -0.61
CA VAL A 395 5.23 -3.86 -0.35
C VAL A 395 6.72 -4.19 -0.50
N THR A 396 7.31 -3.81 -1.64
CA THR A 396 8.69 -4.18 -1.99
C THR A 396 9.71 -3.44 -1.15
N GLY A 397 9.45 -2.16 -0.84
CA GLY A 397 10.27 -1.29 0.00
C GLY A 397 10.10 -1.52 1.50
N GLY A 398 9.18 -2.40 1.91
CA GLY A 398 8.97 -2.75 3.32
C GLY A 398 8.21 -1.69 4.13
N SER A 399 7.56 -0.73 3.47
CA SER A 399 6.70 0.27 4.14
C SER A 399 5.40 -0.35 4.63
N ALA A 400 4.98 -1.45 4.00
CA ALA A 400 3.73 -2.16 4.27
C ALA A 400 3.71 -2.90 5.62
N HIS A 401 3.88 -2.18 6.72
CA HIS A 401 3.87 -2.72 8.09
C HIS A 401 3.17 -1.75 9.06
N PRO A 402 2.43 -2.24 10.08
CA PRO A 402 2.13 -3.64 10.39
C PRO A 402 1.15 -4.29 9.40
N PRO A 403 1.09 -5.64 9.33
CA PRO A 403 0.23 -6.36 8.40
C PRO A 403 -1.25 -5.95 8.46
N ALA A 404 -1.75 -5.57 9.64
CA ALA A 404 -3.10 -5.07 9.81
C ALA A 404 -3.32 -3.75 9.05
N LEU A 405 -2.38 -2.80 9.15
CA LEU A 405 -2.45 -1.52 8.43
C LEU A 405 -2.25 -1.73 6.92
N ALA A 406 -1.32 -2.60 6.53
CA ALA A 406 -1.13 -2.98 5.13
C ALA A 406 -2.39 -3.60 4.52
N THR A 407 -3.14 -4.38 5.30
CA THR A 407 -4.43 -4.93 4.87
C THR A 407 -5.46 -3.84 4.61
N VAL A 408 -5.55 -2.84 5.50
CA VAL A 408 -6.48 -1.71 5.34
C VAL A 408 -6.13 -0.88 4.10
N ILE A 409 -4.86 -0.48 3.97
CA ILE A 409 -4.38 0.35 2.85
C ILE A 409 -4.52 -0.41 1.53
N GLY A 410 -4.01 -1.64 1.44
CA GLY A 410 -4.04 -2.44 0.22
C GLY A 410 -5.46 -2.73 -0.28
N ARG A 411 -6.41 -3.00 0.62
CA ARG A 411 -7.82 -3.18 0.25
C ARG A 411 -8.44 -1.91 -0.34
N ARG A 412 -8.09 -0.74 0.20
CA ARG A 412 -8.59 0.55 -0.31
C ARG A 412 -8.00 0.89 -1.67
N LEU A 413 -6.71 0.66 -1.88
CA LEU A 413 -6.07 0.88 -3.18
C LEU A 413 -6.64 -0.09 -4.23
N ALA A 414 -6.81 -1.38 -3.89
CA ALA A 414 -7.48 -2.33 -4.78
C ALA A 414 -8.91 -1.90 -5.13
N ARG A 415 -9.65 -1.36 -4.15
CA ARG A 415 -11.01 -0.85 -4.38
C ARG A 415 -11.01 0.38 -5.29
N ALA A 416 -10.07 1.29 -5.12
CA ALA A 416 -9.93 2.46 -5.98
C ALA A 416 -9.69 2.07 -7.44
N GLU A 417 -8.82 1.07 -7.70
CA GLU A 417 -8.63 0.52 -9.05
C GLU A 417 -9.90 -0.14 -9.60
N ALA A 418 -10.67 -0.82 -8.76
CA ALA A 418 -11.95 -1.39 -9.15
C ALA A 418 -12.99 -0.32 -9.50
N ASP A 419 -13.09 0.75 -8.72
CA ASP A 419 -13.98 1.88 -8.98
C ASP A 419 -13.53 2.67 -10.23
N ALA A 420 -12.22 2.70 -10.51
CA ALA A 420 -11.64 3.25 -11.74
C ALA A 420 -11.76 2.31 -12.96
N MET A 421 -12.38 1.14 -12.80
CA MET A 421 -12.55 0.14 -13.87
C MET A 421 -11.22 -0.35 -14.46
N ASN A 422 -10.18 -0.49 -13.64
CA ASN A 422 -8.85 -0.92 -14.04
C ASN A 422 -8.54 -2.35 -13.56
N PRO A 423 -9.01 -3.41 -14.25
CA PRO A 423 -8.78 -4.79 -13.82
C PRO A 423 -7.29 -5.16 -13.78
N GLU A 424 -6.48 -4.60 -14.69
CA GLU A 424 -5.03 -4.81 -14.68
C GLU A 424 -4.39 -4.31 -13.37
N GLY A 425 -4.81 -3.12 -12.91
CA GLY A 425 -4.35 -2.57 -11.64
C GLY A 425 -4.74 -3.41 -10.44
N ILE A 426 -5.97 -3.93 -10.40
CA ILE A 426 -6.42 -4.85 -9.35
C ILE A 426 -5.56 -6.13 -9.36
N ARG A 427 -5.25 -6.68 -10.53
CA ARG A 427 -4.39 -7.86 -10.69
C ARG A 427 -2.99 -7.62 -10.16
N THR A 428 -2.35 -6.52 -10.55
CA THR A 428 -1.00 -6.19 -10.07
C THR A 428 -0.97 -6.02 -8.55
N ILE A 429 -1.99 -5.38 -7.96
CA ILE A 429 -2.11 -5.28 -6.50
C ILE A 429 -2.24 -6.67 -5.85
N ALA A 430 -3.04 -7.57 -6.44
CA ALA A 430 -3.21 -8.92 -5.94
C ALA A 430 -1.91 -9.74 -5.97
N GLU A 431 -1.20 -9.70 -7.09
CA GLU A 431 0.07 -10.42 -7.29
C GLU A 431 1.17 -9.89 -6.37
N ALA A 432 1.31 -8.57 -6.24
CA ALA A 432 2.25 -7.95 -5.30
C ALA A 432 1.90 -8.32 -3.84
N ALA A 433 0.62 -8.42 -3.50
CA ALA A 433 0.18 -8.77 -2.16
C ALA A 433 0.33 -10.27 -1.84
N ALA A 434 0.20 -11.18 -2.81
CA ALA A 434 0.09 -12.62 -2.54
C ALA A 434 1.19 -13.21 -1.64
N PRO A 435 2.49 -12.86 -1.80
CA PRO A 435 3.56 -13.42 -0.97
C PRO A 435 3.50 -12.98 0.51
N ALA A 436 3.04 -11.75 0.78
CA ALA A 436 3.18 -11.11 2.09
C ALA A 436 1.84 -10.81 2.78
N PHE A 437 0.82 -10.43 2.01
CA PHE A 437 -0.49 -9.92 2.45
C PHE A 437 -1.65 -10.69 1.79
N PRO A 438 -1.84 -11.98 2.12
CA PRO A 438 -2.86 -12.83 1.48
C PRO A 438 -4.29 -12.29 1.59
N ALA A 439 -4.62 -11.56 2.65
CA ALA A 439 -5.94 -10.95 2.83
C ALA A 439 -6.20 -9.75 1.89
N VAL A 440 -5.14 -9.09 1.41
CA VAL A 440 -5.23 -8.07 0.35
C VAL A 440 -5.35 -8.76 -1.00
N ALA A 441 -4.51 -9.76 -1.27
CA ALA A 441 -4.58 -10.54 -2.51
C ALA A 441 -5.97 -11.16 -2.71
N ALA A 442 -6.54 -11.74 -1.67
CA ALA A 442 -7.90 -12.29 -1.71
C ALA A 442 -8.96 -11.24 -2.01
N ALA A 443 -8.88 -10.07 -1.36
CA ALA A 443 -9.82 -8.99 -1.61
C ALA A 443 -9.69 -8.44 -3.04
N ALA A 444 -8.47 -8.31 -3.57
CA ALA A 444 -8.22 -7.86 -4.93
C ALA A 444 -8.70 -8.89 -5.97
N TYR A 445 -8.39 -10.18 -5.79
CA TYR A 445 -8.92 -11.25 -6.65
C TYR A 445 -10.44 -11.34 -6.62
N ARG A 446 -11.09 -11.02 -5.49
CA ARG A 446 -12.56 -10.88 -5.42
C ARG A 446 -13.05 -9.72 -6.28
N LEU A 447 -12.43 -8.54 -6.16
CA LEU A 447 -12.78 -7.37 -6.98
C LEU A 447 -12.60 -7.64 -8.47
N LEU A 448 -11.57 -8.40 -8.87
CA LEU A 448 -11.40 -8.89 -10.23
C LEU A 448 -12.55 -9.79 -10.67
N GLY A 449 -12.91 -10.78 -9.85
CA GLY A 449 -14.07 -11.63 -10.10
C GLY A 449 -15.35 -10.81 -10.28
N GLU A 450 -15.61 -9.85 -9.39
CA GLU A 450 -16.76 -8.94 -9.50
C GLU A 450 -16.73 -8.08 -10.77
N HIS A 451 -15.55 -7.59 -11.19
CA HIS A 451 -15.39 -6.81 -12.41
C HIS A 451 -15.73 -7.65 -13.64
N GLU A 452 -15.16 -8.86 -13.75
CA GLU A 452 -15.43 -9.78 -14.86
C GLU A 452 -16.89 -10.22 -14.91
N LEU A 453 -17.53 -10.45 -13.75
CA LEU A 453 -18.96 -10.78 -13.68
C LEU A 453 -19.87 -9.64 -14.15
N ARG A 454 -19.46 -8.39 -13.95
CA ARG A 454 -20.24 -7.20 -14.33
C ARG A 454 -19.98 -6.72 -15.75
N HIS A 455 -18.78 -6.97 -16.28
CA HIS A 455 -18.29 -6.30 -17.49
C HIS A 455 -17.64 -7.23 -18.52
N GLY A 456 -17.34 -8.48 -18.16
CA GLY A 456 -16.79 -9.47 -19.09
C GLY A 456 -17.86 -9.96 -20.08
N GLU A 457 -17.48 -10.09 -21.34
CA GLU A 457 -18.36 -10.53 -22.45
C GLU A 457 -18.66 -12.06 -22.40
N ASP A 458 -19.04 -12.61 -21.25
CA ASP A 458 -19.37 -14.04 -20.98
C ASP A 458 -18.23 -14.94 -20.43
N ASP A 459 -17.12 -14.41 -19.87
CA ASP A 459 -16.05 -15.26 -19.32
C ASP A 459 -16.18 -15.58 -17.82
N ALA A 460 -17.34 -16.12 -17.48
CA ALA A 460 -17.67 -16.83 -16.26
C ALA A 460 -16.52 -17.68 -15.67
N ALA A 461 -15.76 -18.35 -16.53
CA ALA A 461 -14.65 -19.20 -16.16
C ALA A 461 -13.46 -18.39 -15.60
N VAL A 462 -13.22 -17.19 -16.15
CA VAL A 462 -12.20 -16.24 -15.69
C VAL A 462 -12.59 -15.63 -14.35
N ALA A 463 -13.85 -15.21 -14.18
CA ALA A 463 -14.36 -14.78 -12.87
C ALA A 463 -14.20 -15.88 -11.81
N GLY A 464 -14.58 -17.12 -12.14
CA GLY A 464 -14.36 -18.29 -11.29
C GLY A 464 -12.89 -18.55 -10.99
N ALA A 465 -11.96 -18.27 -11.91
CA ALA A 465 -10.53 -18.41 -11.70
C ALA A 465 -9.96 -17.39 -10.71
N TRP A 466 -10.38 -16.12 -10.81
CA TRP A 466 -9.98 -15.10 -9.85
C TRP A 466 -10.52 -15.38 -8.46
N ILE A 467 -11.77 -15.81 -8.38
CA ILE A 467 -12.40 -16.25 -7.13
C ILE A 467 -11.66 -17.45 -6.50
N ARG A 468 -11.19 -18.41 -7.32
CA ARG A 468 -10.30 -19.49 -6.85
C ARG A 468 -8.96 -18.96 -6.33
N GLY A 469 -8.38 -17.96 -7.00
CA GLY A 469 -7.18 -17.26 -6.55
C GLY A 469 -7.35 -16.59 -5.19
N ALA A 470 -8.52 -16.00 -4.94
CA ALA A 470 -8.86 -15.43 -3.63
C ALA A 470 -8.90 -16.49 -2.52
N HIS A 471 -9.50 -17.65 -2.81
CA HIS A 471 -9.55 -18.78 -1.90
C HIS A 471 -8.14 -19.34 -1.59
N TRP A 472 -7.34 -19.62 -2.62
CA TRP A 472 -5.98 -20.13 -2.48
C TRP A 472 -5.06 -19.19 -1.69
N SER A 473 -5.24 -17.88 -1.86
CA SER A 473 -4.50 -16.87 -1.09
C SER A 473 -4.79 -16.97 0.41
N CYS A 474 -6.01 -17.35 0.82
CA CYS A 474 -6.39 -17.48 2.22
C CYS A 474 -6.03 -18.84 2.86
N VAL A 475 -6.04 -19.94 2.09
CA VAL A 475 -5.91 -21.32 2.64
C VAL A 475 -4.47 -21.79 2.83
N THR A 476 -3.50 -21.17 2.15
CA THR A 476 -2.08 -21.58 2.18
C THR A 476 -1.32 -21.26 3.46
N ARG A 477 -1.92 -20.63 4.48
CA ARG A 477 -1.27 -20.35 5.79
C ARG A 477 -2.06 -20.82 7.02
N PRO A 478 -1.38 -21.24 8.11
CA PRO A 478 -2.03 -21.66 9.35
C PRO A 478 -2.92 -20.54 9.93
N GLY A 479 -4.19 -20.85 10.21
CA GLY A 479 -5.17 -19.89 10.75
C GLY A 479 -6.07 -19.19 9.71
N GLY A 480 -5.79 -19.34 8.41
CA GLY A 480 -6.57 -18.72 7.33
C GLY A 480 -7.97 -19.32 7.09
N ALA A 481 -8.29 -20.45 7.72
CA ALA A 481 -9.55 -21.18 7.53
C ALA A 481 -10.82 -20.39 7.89
N ARG A 482 -10.78 -19.55 8.94
CA ARG A 482 -11.95 -18.71 9.32
C ARG A 482 -12.14 -17.53 8.38
N ALA A 483 -11.06 -16.90 7.94
CA ALA A 483 -11.11 -15.81 6.96
C ALA A 483 -11.58 -16.32 5.60
N ALA A 484 -11.09 -17.50 5.17
CA ALA A 484 -11.56 -18.18 3.97
C ALA A 484 -13.06 -18.50 4.05
N ALA A 485 -13.57 -18.97 5.20
CA ALA A 485 -14.99 -19.31 5.35
C ALA A 485 -15.93 -18.09 5.29
N ALA A 486 -15.55 -16.96 5.89
CA ALA A 486 -16.34 -15.72 5.82
C ALA A 486 -16.39 -15.16 4.38
N GLU A 487 -15.25 -15.14 3.69
CA GLU A 487 -15.15 -14.65 2.32
C GLU A 487 -15.89 -15.59 1.33
N ILE A 488 -15.94 -16.91 1.59
CA ILE A 488 -16.74 -17.87 0.81
C ILE A 488 -18.25 -17.65 1.00
N ALA A 489 -18.69 -17.27 2.21
CA ALA A 489 -20.11 -17.03 2.47
C ALA A 489 -20.61 -15.79 1.71
N GLU A 490 -19.85 -14.70 1.73
CA GLU A 490 -20.16 -13.49 0.94
C GLU A 490 -20.08 -13.74 -0.57
N LEU A 491 -19.17 -14.62 -1.00
CA LEU A 491 -19.05 -15.02 -2.40
C LEU A 491 -20.25 -15.86 -2.88
N ALA A 492 -20.81 -16.71 -2.02
CA ALA A 492 -22.03 -17.46 -2.34
C ALA A 492 -23.23 -16.53 -2.55
N GLU A 493 -23.33 -15.44 -1.78
CA GLU A 493 -24.34 -14.40 -1.99
C GLU A 493 -24.13 -13.65 -3.32
N LEU A 494 -22.88 -13.39 -3.70
CA LEU A 494 -22.58 -12.71 -4.97
C LEU A 494 -22.88 -13.59 -6.19
N LEU A 495 -22.58 -14.89 -6.11
CA LEU A 495 -22.86 -15.87 -7.18
C LEU A 495 -24.35 -16.16 -7.36
N ASP A 496 -25.19 -15.90 -6.35
CA ASP A 496 -26.65 -15.94 -6.46
C ASP A 496 -27.18 -14.97 -7.54
N GLY A 497 -26.43 -13.90 -7.82
CA GLY A 497 -26.78 -12.88 -8.80
C GLY A 497 -26.30 -13.11 -10.25
N VAL A 498 -25.33 -14.00 -10.51
CA VAL A 498 -24.60 -14.03 -11.81
C VAL A 498 -24.86 -15.28 -12.67
N GLY A 499 -25.89 -16.06 -12.34
CA GLY A 499 -26.40 -17.09 -13.22
C GLY A 499 -25.71 -18.45 -13.14
N GLU A 500 -26.40 -19.40 -13.75
CA GLU A 500 -26.55 -20.78 -13.29
C GLU A 500 -25.42 -21.76 -13.71
N THR A 501 -24.71 -21.42 -14.79
CA THR A 501 -23.68 -22.25 -15.42
C THR A 501 -22.32 -22.04 -14.75
N VAL A 502 -22.04 -20.79 -14.37
CA VAL A 502 -20.76 -20.30 -13.84
C VAL A 502 -20.46 -20.87 -12.46
N ALA A 503 -21.42 -20.74 -11.54
CA ALA A 503 -21.32 -21.26 -10.19
C ALA A 503 -21.19 -22.80 -10.16
N ALA A 504 -21.81 -23.48 -11.13
CA ALA A 504 -21.75 -24.93 -11.26
C ALA A 504 -20.39 -25.45 -11.75
N GLU A 505 -19.75 -24.75 -12.68
CA GLU A 505 -18.40 -25.09 -13.15
C GLU A 505 -17.34 -24.81 -12.09
N ALA A 506 -17.42 -23.67 -11.39
CA ALA A 506 -16.52 -23.34 -10.29
C ALA A 506 -16.62 -24.37 -9.15
N ALA A 507 -17.83 -24.77 -8.76
CA ALA A 507 -18.06 -25.80 -7.74
C ALA A 507 -17.55 -27.19 -8.17
N ARG A 508 -17.74 -27.57 -9.44
CA ARG A 508 -17.31 -28.87 -9.99
C ARG A 508 -15.77 -28.96 -10.13
N ALA A 509 -15.11 -27.86 -10.49
CA ALA A 509 -13.65 -27.78 -10.54
C ALA A 509 -13.03 -27.85 -9.13
N LEU A 510 -13.60 -27.13 -8.14
CA LEU A 510 -13.16 -27.20 -6.75
C LEU A 510 -13.24 -28.64 -6.21
N LEU A 511 -14.36 -29.33 -6.46
CA LEU A 511 -14.53 -30.75 -6.08
C LEU A 511 -13.50 -31.69 -6.71
N THR A 512 -13.08 -31.41 -7.95
CA THR A 512 -12.13 -32.27 -8.68
C THR A 512 -10.73 -32.16 -8.07
N GLU A 513 -10.31 -30.97 -7.63
CA GLU A 513 -9.02 -30.81 -6.91
C GLU A 513 -9.08 -31.33 -5.47
N LEU A 514 -10.21 -31.13 -4.77
CA LEU A 514 -10.45 -31.66 -3.42
C LEU A 514 -10.42 -33.19 -3.35
N ALA A 515 -10.72 -33.88 -4.45
CA ALA A 515 -10.64 -35.33 -4.55
C ALA A 515 -9.19 -35.85 -4.71
N VAL A 516 -8.24 -35.00 -5.12
CA VAL A 516 -6.88 -35.39 -5.50
C VAL A 516 -5.84 -35.12 -4.40
N THR A 517 -6.13 -34.25 -3.43
CA THR A 517 -5.20 -33.90 -2.34
C THR A 517 -5.70 -34.38 -0.97
N PRO A 518 -5.19 -35.51 -0.44
CA PRO A 518 -5.59 -36.03 0.87
C PRO A 518 -4.82 -35.32 1.99
N ALA A 519 -4.97 -34.00 2.12
CA ALA A 519 -4.46 -33.25 3.28
C ALA A 519 -4.99 -31.81 3.32
N THR A 520 -6.30 -31.61 3.49
CA THR A 520 -6.87 -30.46 4.24
C THR A 520 -8.32 -30.79 4.58
N GLY A 521 -8.71 -30.56 5.84
CA GLY A 521 -9.91 -31.11 6.46
C GLY A 521 -11.01 -30.07 6.63
N ALA A 522 -12.23 -30.53 6.98
CA ALA A 522 -13.42 -29.80 7.48
C ALA A 522 -13.93 -28.57 6.68
N VAL A 523 -13.05 -27.64 6.31
CA VAL A 523 -13.27 -26.41 5.54
C VAL A 523 -13.76 -26.74 4.13
N ASP A 524 -13.13 -27.70 3.45
CA ASP A 524 -13.51 -28.10 2.08
C ASP A 524 -14.91 -28.73 2.03
N ARG A 525 -15.24 -29.52 3.07
CA ARG A 525 -16.58 -30.08 3.25
C ARG A 525 -17.61 -29.03 3.64
N HIS A 526 -17.20 -27.96 4.31
CA HIS A 526 -18.09 -26.86 4.65
C HIS A 526 -18.40 -25.99 3.42
N ALA A 527 -17.41 -25.68 2.59
CA ALA A 527 -17.63 -24.99 1.32
C ALA A 527 -18.54 -25.80 0.39
N ALA A 528 -18.24 -27.08 0.17
CA ALA A 528 -19.09 -27.96 -0.63
C ALA A 528 -20.53 -28.09 -0.06
N PHE A 529 -20.69 -28.02 1.26
CA PHE A 529 -22.01 -27.97 1.90
C PHE A 529 -22.76 -26.69 1.55
N LEU A 530 -22.12 -25.53 1.65
CA LEU A 530 -22.75 -24.23 1.36
C LEU A 530 -23.17 -24.14 -0.12
N TYR A 531 -22.32 -24.55 -1.06
CA TYR A 531 -22.69 -24.62 -2.48
C TYR A 531 -23.83 -25.62 -2.74
N GLY A 532 -23.80 -26.78 -2.08
CA GLY A 532 -24.88 -27.74 -2.16
C GLY A 532 -26.22 -27.21 -1.64
N GLN A 533 -26.19 -26.45 -0.53
CA GLN A 533 -27.37 -25.76 0.00
C GLN A 533 -27.90 -24.70 -0.95
N TRP A 534 -27.02 -23.90 -1.54
CA TRP A 534 -27.40 -22.88 -2.50
C TRP A 534 -28.09 -23.48 -3.74
N PHE A 535 -27.53 -24.54 -4.32
CA PHE A 535 -28.22 -25.26 -5.40
C PHE A 535 -29.57 -25.84 -4.95
N SER A 536 -29.66 -26.29 -3.70
CA SER A 536 -30.91 -26.79 -3.14
C SER A 536 -31.97 -25.70 -3.01
N SER A 537 -31.61 -24.49 -2.55
CA SER A 537 -32.55 -23.37 -2.44
C SER A 537 -32.97 -22.81 -3.79
N ALA A 538 -32.11 -22.93 -4.81
CA ALA A 538 -32.42 -22.60 -6.20
C ALA A 538 -33.25 -23.69 -6.93
N GLU A 539 -33.78 -24.70 -6.21
CA GLU A 539 -34.54 -25.83 -6.75
C GLU A 539 -33.76 -26.70 -7.77
N ARG A 540 -32.42 -26.75 -7.65
CA ARG A 540 -31.50 -27.48 -8.54
C ARG A 540 -30.98 -28.76 -7.94
N ALA A 541 -31.88 -29.71 -7.74
CA ALA A 541 -31.57 -31.02 -7.17
C ALA A 541 -30.49 -31.78 -7.95
N ASP A 542 -30.43 -31.64 -9.28
CA ASP A 542 -29.43 -32.26 -10.16
C ASP A 542 -27.99 -31.84 -9.85
N LYS A 543 -27.80 -30.58 -9.43
CA LYS A 543 -26.51 -30.00 -9.05
C LYS A 543 -26.24 -30.11 -7.54
N ALA A 544 -27.29 -29.94 -6.72
CA ALA A 544 -27.21 -29.99 -5.26
C ALA A 544 -26.87 -31.39 -4.74
N LEU A 545 -27.52 -32.44 -5.26
CA LEU A 545 -27.43 -33.79 -4.70
C LEU A 545 -26.04 -34.41 -4.77
N PRO A 546 -25.27 -34.31 -5.87
CA PRO A 546 -23.90 -34.83 -5.91
C PRO A 546 -23.01 -34.20 -4.83
N LEU A 547 -23.08 -32.87 -4.68
CA LEU A 547 -22.32 -32.09 -3.68
C LEU A 547 -22.69 -32.51 -2.26
N LEU A 548 -23.97 -32.45 -1.92
CA LEU A 548 -24.46 -32.74 -0.59
C LEU A 548 -24.26 -34.21 -0.21
N THR A 549 -24.40 -35.13 -1.16
CA THR A 549 -24.16 -36.57 -0.92
C THR A 549 -22.70 -36.84 -0.57
N GLU A 550 -21.76 -36.17 -1.25
CA GLU A 550 -20.34 -36.34 -0.94
C GLU A 550 -19.99 -35.77 0.43
N VAL A 551 -20.49 -34.58 0.76
CA VAL A 551 -20.33 -34.00 2.10
C VAL A 551 -20.92 -34.92 3.18
N ALA A 552 -22.11 -35.49 2.93
CA ALA A 552 -22.82 -36.38 3.84
C ALA A 552 -22.07 -37.69 4.16
N ARG A 553 -21.18 -38.15 3.26
CA ARG A 553 -20.30 -39.31 3.52
C ARG A 553 -19.20 -39.00 4.55
N GLY A 554 -18.89 -37.72 4.76
CA GLY A 554 -17.90 -37.26 5.73
C GLY A 554 -18.33 -37.37 7.20
N ARG A 555 -17.66 -36.58 8.06
CA ARG A 555 -17.93 -36.44 9.50
C ARG A 555 -18.01 -34.96 9.90
N GLY A 556 -18.65 -34.68 11.03
CA GLY A 556 -18.79 -33.33 11.61
C GLY A 556 -20.09 -32.62 11.24
N ALA A 557 -20.27 -31.39 11.71
CA ALA A 557 -21.52 -30.64 11.60
C ALA A 557 -22.02 -30.45 10.15
N SER A 558 -21.14 -30.11 9.21
CA SER A 558 -21.51 -29.97 7.79
C SER A 558 -22.01 -31.28 7.19
N ALA A 559 -21.41 -32.42 7.56
CA ALA A 559 -21.85 -33.74 7.10
C ALA A 559 -23.22 -34.10 7.68
N ALA A 560 -23.49 -33.79 8.95
CA ALA A 560 -24.78 -34.02 9.58
C ALA A 560 -25.89 -33.21 8.89
N LYS A 561 -25.66 -31.92 8.64
CA LYS A 561 -26.62 -31.05 7.93
C LYS A 561 -26.84 -31.50 6.48
N ALA A 562 -25.78 -31.95 5.80
CA ALA A 562 -25.88 -32.51 4.47
C ALA A 562 -26.74 -33.79 4.46
N CYS A 563 -26.55 -34.69 5.43
CA CYS A 563 -27.42 -35.87 5.58
C CYS A 563 -28.91 -35.49 5.72
N VAL A 564 -29.23 -34.47 6.53
CA VAL A 564 -30.63 -34.02 6.66
C VAL A 564 -31.20 -33.55 5.33
N THR A 565 -30.42 -32.76 4.58
CA THR A 565 -30.83 -32.15 3.31
C THR A 565 -30.98 -33.19 2.20
N VAL A 566 -30.01 -34.11 2.06
CA VAL A 566 -30.12 -35.23 1.11
C VAL A 566 -31.32 -36.10 1.46
N GLY A 567 -31.56 -36.36 2.75
CA GLY A 567 -32.73 -37.12 3.18
C GLY A 567 -34.05 -36.43 2.85
N PHE A 568 -34.12 -35.11 2.97
CA PHE A 568 -35.28 -34.32 2.58
C PHE A 568 -35.59 -34.43 1.08
N HIS A 569 -34.57 -34.27 0.22
CA HIS A 569 -34.74 -34.47 -1.22
C HIS A 569 -35.18 -35.88 -1.58
N ALA A 570 -34.60 -36.89 -0.93
CA ALA A 570 -35.01 -38.28 -1.14
C ALA A 570 -36.48 -38.51 -0.76
N HIS A 571 -36.94 -37.96 0.36
CA HIS A 571 -38.34 -38.04 0.78
C HIS A 571 -39.29 -37.35 -0.21
N HIS A 572 -38.92 -36.16 -0.71
CA HIS A 572 -39.69 -35.46 -1.73
C HIS A 572 -39.74 -36.20 -3.07
N ALA A 573 -38.70 -36.94 -3.40
CA ALA A 573 -38.67 -37.84 -4.56
C ALA A 573 -39.41 -39.16 -4.34
N GLY A 574 -39.95 -39.41 -3.14
CA GLY A 574 -40.66 -40.65 -2.79
C GLY A 574 -39.75 -41.82 -2.38
N ASP A 575 -38.44 -41.60 -2.25
CA ASP A 575 -37.48 -42.59 -1.75
C ASP A 575 -37.30 -42.47 -0.23
N ASP A 576 -38.34 -42.90 0.48
CA ASP A 576 -38.40 -42.86 1.95
C ASP A 576 -37.32 -43.73 2.62
N ASP A 577 -36.87 -44.80 1.96
CA ASP A 577 -35.81 -45.67 2.46
C ASP A 577 -34.45 -44.97 2.45
N THR A 578 -34.13 -44.25 1.37
CA THR A 578 -32.93 -43.41 1.32
C THR A 578 -33.03 -42.26 2.30
N ALA A 579 -34.18 -41.61 2.41
CA ALA A 579 -34.41 -40.54 3.38
C ALA A 579 -34.11 -41.02 4.81
N ARG A 580 -34.67 -42.18 5.18
CA ARG A 580 -34.47 -42.81 6.48
C ARG A 580 -33.01 -43.10 6.76
N ARG A 581 -32.27 -43.68 5.82
CA ARG A 581 -30.83 -43.97 5.98
C ARG A 581 -30.03 -42.70 6.30
N TRP A 582 -30.30 -41.60 5.59
CA TRP A 582 -29.57 -40.36 5.80
C TRP A 582 -29.95 -39.66 7.11
N TRP A 583 -31.24 -39.63 7.48
CA TRP A 583 -31.65 -39.04 8.76
C TRP A 583 -31.13 -39.83 9.97
N VAL A 584 -31.16 -41.17 9.94
CA VAL A 584 -30.53 -42.00 10.99
C VAL A 584 -29.03 -41.72 11.10
N ARG A 585 -28.35 -41.56 9.95
CA ARG A 585 -26.93 -41.19 9.95
C ARG A 585 -26.70 -39.80 10.57
N ALA A 586 -27.56 -38.82 10.27
CA ALA A 586 -27.45 -37.48 10.85
C ALA A 586 -27.56 -37.50 12.38
N ILE A 587 -28.51 -38.28 12.92
CA ILE A 587 -28.68 -38.49 14.38
C ILE A 587 -27.41 -39.12 14.98
N GLY A 588 -26.83 -40.12 14.31
CA GLY A 588 -25.61 -40.78 14.76
C GLY A 588 -24.37 -39.87 14.84
N MET A 589 -24.42 -38.66 14.25
CA MET A 589 -23.33 -37.69 14.35
C MET A 589 -23.39 -36.78 15.59
N GLY A 590 -24.53 -36.76 16.31
CA GLY A 590 -24.62 -36.15 17.64
C GLY A 590 -24.70 -34.62 17.68
N ASP A 591 -24.94 -33.92 16.56
CA ASP A 591 -25.27 -32.49 16.59
C ASP A 591 -26.72 -32.30 17.08
N PRO A 592 -26.99 -31.63 18.23
CA PRO A 592 -28.33 -31.62 18.85
C PRO A 592 -29.42 -31.05 17.94
N VAL A 593 -29.15 -29.92 17.28
CA VAL A 593 -30.12 -29.24 16.39
C VAL A 593 -30.42 -30.11 15.17
N THR A 594 -29.38 -30.62 14.51
CA THR A 594 -29.54 -31.48 13.32
C THR A 594 -30.20 -32.81 13.67
N SER A 595 -29.88 -33.38 14.84
CA SER A 595 -30.51 -34.61 15.33
C SER A 595 -32.00 -34.41 15.57
N ARG A 596 -32.39 -33.29 16.21
CA ARG A 596 -33.79 -32.93 16.43
C ARG A 596 -34.57 -32.82 15.12
N GLN A 597 -33.99 -32.17 14.10
CA GLN A 597 -34.58 -32.08 12.76
C GLN A 597 -34.72 -33.45 12.09
N ALA A 598 -33.68 -34.28 12.13
CA ALA A 598 -33.68 -35.61 11.54
C ALA A 598 -34.72 -36.54 12.19
N VAL A 599 -34.84 -36.48 13.53
CA VAL A 599 -35.84 -37.21 14.30
C VAL A 599 -37.26 -36.77 13.92
N SER A 600 -37.50 -35.45 13.82
CA SER A 600 -38.79 -34.90 13.40
C SER A 600 -39.18 -35.39 12.00
N ASN A 601 -38.24 -35.36 11.06
CA ASN A 601 -38.47 -35.81 9.69
C ASN A 601 -38.82 -37.31 9.63
N LEU A 602 -38.12 -38.16 10.41
CA LEU A 602 -38.41 -39.59 10.52
C LEU A 602 -39.81 -39.85 11.09
N ALA A 603 -40.18 -39.10 12.14
CA ALA A 603 -41.48 -39.23 12.79
C ALA A 603 -42.64 -38.81 11.87
N LEU A 604 -42.47 -37.71 11.14
CA LEU A 604 -43.44 -37.25 10.15
C LEU A 604 -43.57 -38.22 8.96
N ALA A 605 -42.46 -38.81 8.50
CA ALA A 605 -42.50 -39.84 7.47
C ALA A 605 -43.27 -41.09 7.94
N ALA A 606 -43.05 -41.53 9.19
CA ALA A 606 -43.82 -42.64 9.78
C ALA A 606 -45.31 -42.29 9.93
N LYS A 607 -45.64 -41.06 10.38
CA LYS A 607 -47.02 -40.56 10.45
C LYS A 607 -47.71 -40.57 9.09
N LYS A 608 -47.02 -40.15 8.01
CA LYS A 608 -47.54 -40.21 6.64
C LYS A 608 -47.88 -41.63 6.21
N ARG A 609 -47.08 -42.61 6.63
CA ARG A 609 -47.32 -44.06 6.41
C ARG A 609 -48.38 -44.68 7.33
N ARG A 610 -48.92 -43.90 8.27
CA ARG A 610 -49.85 -44.38 9.31
C ARG A 610 -49.25 -45.43 10.26
N ASP A 611 -47.93 -45.41 10.42
CA ASP A 611 -47.21 -46.29 11.34
C ASP A 611 -47.10 -45.61 12.71
N LEU A 612 -48.04 -45.92 13.60
CA LEU A 612 -48.10 -45.33 14.94
C LEU A 612 -46.91 -45.75 15.80
N ASP A 613 -46.45 -46.99 15.70
CA ASP A 613 -45.34 -47.50 16.51
C ASP A 613 -44.03 -46.82 16.12
N GLU A 614 -43.75 -46.70 14.81
CA GLU A 614 -42.55 -46.02 14.33
C GLU A 614 -42.63 -44.51 14.57
N ALA A 615 -43.80 -43.87 14.38
CA ALA A 615 -43.98 -42.45 14.70
C ALA A 615 -43.76 -42.17 16.19
N THR A 616 -44.32 -42.99 17.07
CA THR A 616 -44.13 -42.87 18.53
C THR A 616 -42.67 -43.05 18.92
N ARG A 617 -41.99 -44.06 18.34
CA ARG A 617 -40.57 -44.30 18.57
C ARG A 617 -39.72 -43.08 18.22
N TRP A 618 -39.99 -42.43 17.09
CA TRP A 618 -39.23 -41.26 16.67
C TRP A 618 -39.68 -39.98 17.37
N PHE A 619 -40.95 -39.81 17.78
CA PHE A 619 -41.35 -38.65 18.57
C PHE A 619 -40.88 -38.72 20.03
N ALA A 620 -40.58 -39.90 20.57
CA ALA A 620 -40.20 -40.09 21.97
C ALA A 620 -39.04 -39.18 22.47
N PRO A 621 -37.94 -38.96 21.73
CA PRO A 621 -36.89 -38.03 22.15
C PRO A 621 -37.36 -36.58 22.24
N LEU A 622 -38.28 -36.15 21.36
CA LEU A 622 -38.81 -34.77 21.37
C LEU A 622 -39.77 -34.57 22.54
N LEU A 623 -40.60 -35.58 22.85
CA LEU A 623 -41.53 -35.57 23.97
C LEU A 623 -40.85 -35.46 25.33
N ALA A 624 -39.59 -35.91 25.44
CA ALA A 624 -38.81 -35.88 26.66
C ALA A 624 -38.25 -34.49 27.00
N GLU A 625 -38.24 -33.53 26.07
CA GLU A 625 -37.65 -32.21 26.28
C GLU A 625 -38.60 -31.18 26.93
N GLU A 626 -39.89 -31.51 27.08
CA GLU A 626 -40.95 -30.66 27.69
C GLU A 626 -40.98 -29.20 27.20
N ASP A 627 -40.64 -28.98 25.92
CA ASP A 627 -40.68 -27.67 25.25
C ASP A 627 -41.82 -27.60 24.20
N ASP A 628 -41.86 -26.52 23.42
CA ASP A 628 -42.85 -26.37 22.34
C ASP A 628 -42.76 -27.51 21.29
N GLY A 629 -41.58 -28.11 21.11
CA GLY A 629 -41.37 -29.28 20.27
C GLY A 629 -42.06 -30.53 20.83
N ALA A 630 -42.09 -30.70 22.15
CA ALA A 630 -42.84 -31.76 22.80
C ALA A 630 -44.36 -31.60 22.58
N ALA A 631 -44.88 -30.37 22.65
CA ALA A 631 -46.30 -30.10 22.39
C ALA A 631 -46.69 -30.44 20.94
N LEU A 632 -45.86 -30.05 19.97
CA LEU A 632 -46.06 -30.34 18.55
C LEU A 632 -45.97 -31.86 18.26
N ALA A 633 -45.01 -32.56 18.86
CA ALA A 633 -44.89 -34.01 18.76
C ALA A 633 -46.13 -34.73 19.32
N ALA A 634 -46.62 -34.30 20.48
CA ALA A 634 -47.85 -34.82 21.07
C ALA A 634 -49.07 -34.56 20.16
N ALA A 635 -49.15 -33.37 19.55
CA ALA A 635 -50.25 -33.03 18.64
C ALA A 635 -50.25 -33.93 17.41
N HIS A 636 -49.09 -34.19 16.81
CA HIS A 636 -48.95 -35.10 15.67
C HIS A 636 -49.32 -36.56 16.00
N LEU A 637 -49.01 -37.04 17.22
CA LEU A 637 -49.44 -38.36 17.68
C LEU A 637 -50.95 -38.40 17.94
N GLY A 638 -51.52 -37.35 18.54
CA GLY A 638 -52.97 -37.22 18.75
C GLY A 638 -53.74 -37.22 17.43
N GLU A 639 -53.24 -36.50 16.43
CA GLU A 639 -53.80 -36.48 15.07
C GLU A 639 -53.69 -37.85 14.40
N LEU A 640 -52.56 -38.54 14.55
CA LEU A 640 -52.37 -39.88 13.98
C LEU A 640 -53.31 -40.92 14.63
N CYS A 641 -53.43 -40.93 15.95
CA CYS A 641 -54.38 -41.77 16.68
C CYS A 641 -55.82 -41.46 16.26
N TYR A 642 -56.17 -40.17 16.13
CA TYR A 642 -57.49 -39.75 15.65
C TYR A 642 -57.79 -40.32 14.26
N TRP A 643 -56.84 -40.23 13.33
CA TRP A 643 -57.00 -40.77 11.99
C TRP A 643 -57.08 -42.30 11.94
N LEU A 644 -56.48 -42.99 12.91
CA LEU A 644 -56.53 -44.44 13.07
C LEU A 644 -57.75 -44.92 13.87
N GLU A 645 -58.65 -44.00 14.26
CA GLU A 645 -59.81 -44.25 15.11
C GLU A 645 -59.48 -44.77 16.51
N ASP A 646 -58.22 -44.65 16.95
CA ASP A 646 -57.82 -44.85 18.35
C ASP A 646 -58.12 -43.59 19.16
N LEU A 647 -59.41 -43.38 19.41
CA LEU A 647 -59.92 -42.16 20.03
C LEU A 647 -59.47 -41.99 21.49
N GLU A 648 -59.16 -43.08 22.20
CA GLU A 648 -58.67 -43.01 23.58
C GLU A 648 -57.26 -42.45 23.63
N SER A 649 -56.34 -43.02 22.83
CA SER A 649 -54.99 -42.49 22.71
C SER A 649 -54.98 -41.08 22.12
N ALA A 650 -55.89 -40.77 21.19
CA ALA A 650 -56.03 -39.42 20.63
C ALA A 650 -56.33 -38.38 21.73
N VAL A 651 -57.31 -38.65 22.60
CA VAL A 651 -57.63 -37.77 23.74
C VAL A 651 -56.44 -37.65 24.68
N GLY A 652 -55.71 -38.74 24.95
CA GLY A 652 -54.51 -38.71 25.79
C GLY A 652 -53.42 -37.79 25.24
N TRP A 653 -53.09 -37.94 23.95
CA TRP A 653 -52.06 -37.14 23.30
C TRP A 653 -52.46 -35.67 23.12
N TYR A 654 -53.70 -35.39 22.75
CA TYR A 654 -54.20 -34.01 22.69
C TYR A 654 -54.27 -33.36 24.07
N GLY A 655 -54.63 -34.12 25.12
CA GLY A 655 -54.52 -33.67 26.50
C GLY A 655 -53.09 -33.24 26.83
N ARG A 656 -52.10 -34.05 26.44
CA ARG A 656 -50.68 -33.71 26.60
C ARG A 656 -50.28 -32.46 25.82
N THR A 657 -50.77 -32.27 24.59
CA THR A 657 -50.57 -31.02 23.83
C THR A 657 -51.10 -29.80 24.58
N LEU A 658 -52.31 -29.90 25.15
CA LEU A 658 -52.94 -28.82 25.90
C LEU A 658 -52.19 -28.51 27.22
N GLU A 659 -51.57 -29.50 27.85
CA GLU A 659 -50.72 -29.28 29.03
C GLU A 659 -49.44 -28.51 28.67
N LEU A 660 -48.86 -28.78 27.50
CA LEU A 660 -47.54 -28.30 27.12
C LEU A 660 -47.55 -26.97 26.38
N SER A 661 -48.65 -26.55 25.76
CA SER A 661 -48.67 -25.35 24.90
C SER A 661 -49.85 -24.41 25.14
N ASN A 662 -49.61 -23.13 24.84
CA ASN A 662 -50.63 -22.09 24.71
C ASN A 662 -50.71 -21.54 23.27
N ASP A 663 -50.02 -22.16 22.31
CA ASP A 663 -50.09 -21.78 20.91
C ASP A 663 -51.53 -21.94 20.37
N PRO A 664 -52.13 -20.91 19.76
CA PRO A 664 -53.50 -20.97 19.26
C PRO A 664 -53.77 -22.12 18.29
N GLU A 665 -52.83 -22.46 17.39
CA GLU A 665 -53.02 -23.54 16.42
C GLU A 665 -53.11 -24.89 17.13
N LEU A 666 -52.14 -25.18 18.01
CA LEU A 666 -52.10 -26.45 18.75
C LEU A 666 -53.27 -26.58 19.73
N VAL A 667 -53.58 -25.52 20.48
CA VAL A 667 -54.67 -25.51 21.47
C VAL A 667 -56.03 -25.62 20.78
N GLY A 668 -56.20 -24.93 19.66
CA GLY A 668 -57.44 -24.94 18.88
C GLY A 668 -57.77 -26.34 18.40
N GLU A 669 -56.83 -26.99 17.71
CA GLU A 669 -57.05 -28.35 17.20
C GLU A 669 -57.22 -29.36 18.33
N ALA A 670 -56.27 -29.42 19.27
CA ALA A 670 -56.27 -30.42 20.33
C ALA A 670 -57.51 -30.32 21.23
N GLY A 671 -57.91 -29.09 21.58
CA GLY A 671 -59.09 -28.86 22.41
C GLY A 671 -60.41 -29.14 21.68
N PHE A 672 -60.50 -28.79 20.38
CA PHE A 672 -61.68 -29.13 19.59
C PHE A 672 -61.83 -30.63 19.38
N ARG A 673 -60.75 -31.32 18.95
CA ARG A 673 -60.77 -32.77 18.68
C ARG A 673 -61.03 -33.59 19.93
N SER A 674 -60.38 -33.26 21.05
CA SER A 674 -60.68 -33.90 22.33
C SER A 674 -62.12 -33.66 22.77
N GLY A 675 -62.60 -32.43 22.61
CA GLY A 675 -63.97 -32.06 22.94
C GLY A 675 -65.03 -32.79 22.14
N GLU A 676 -64.81 -32.94 20.83
CA GLU A 676 -65.64 -33.72 19.90
C GLU A 676 -65.74 -35.19 20.33
N ILE A 677 -64.61 -35.81 20.67
CA ILE A 677 -64.55 -37.19 21.13
C ILE A 677 -65.28 -37.36 22.48
N LEU A 678 -64.97 -36.51 23.46
CA LEU A 678 -65.57 -36.58 24.80
C LEU A 678 -67.08 -36.32 24.76
N ALA A 679 -67.54 -35.38 23.93
CA ALA A 679 -68.96 -35.13 23.71
C ALA A 679 -69.67 -36.37 23.13
N GLY A 680 -69.06 -37.03 22.14
CA GLY A 680 -69.57 -38.27 21.56
C GLY A 680 -69.68 -39.42 22.56
N ARG A 681 -68.82 -39.44 23.60
CA ARG A 681 -68.86 -40.41 24.71
C ARG A 681 -69.85 -40.04 25.82
N GLY A 682 -70.46 -38.86 25.77
CA GLY A 682 -71.34 -38.35 26.82
C GLY A 682 -70.62 -37.73 28.02
N GLU A 683 -69.29 -37.54 27.94
CA GLU A 683 -68.44 -36.96 29.00
C GLU A 683 -68.51 -35.43 28.99
N ARG A 684 -69.72 -34.90 29.17
CA ARG A 684 -70.05 -33.47 28.97
C ARG A 684 -69.14 -32.51 29.72
N ALA A 685 -68.81 -32.79 30.99
CA ALA A 685 -67.99 -31.89 31.80
C ALA A 685 -66.55 -31.77 31.25
N GLY A 686 -65.94 -32.89 30.83
CA GLY A 686 -64.62 -32.91 30.21
C GLY A 686 -64.64 -32.21 28.85
N ALA A 687 -65.66 -32.50 28.02
CA ALA A 687 -65.84 -31.87 26.72
C ALA A 687 -65.93 -30.34 26.84
N ARG A 688 -66.75 -29.82 27.77
CA ARG A 688 -66.91 -28.37 27.99
C ARG A 688 -65.59 -27.68 28.33
N ASN A 689 -64.76 -28.30 29.18
CA ASN A 689 -63.49 -27.71 29.60
C ASN A 689 -62.55 -27.48 28.42
N VAL A 690 -62.26 -28.54 27.64
CA VAL A 690 -61.32 -28.45 26.51
C VAL A 690 -61.89 -27.61 25.36
N LEU A 691 -63.21 -27.63 25.12
CA LEU A 691 -63.88 -26.80 24.11
C LEU A 691 -63.87 -25.33 24.48
N ALA A 692 -64.08 -24.98 25.75
CA ALA A 692 -63.99 -23.59 26.20
C ALA A 692 -62.58 -23.02 25.96
N ARG A 693 -61.54 -23.83 26.22
CA ARG A 693 -60.15 -23.44 25.94
C ARG A 693 -59.90 -23.27 24.44
N ALA A 694 -60.34 -24.21 23.60
CA ALA A 694 -60.23 -24.09 22.14
C ALA A 694 -61.03 -22.89 21.60
N ALA A 695 -62.21 -22.59 22.14
CA ALA A 695 -63.02 -21.44 21.75
C ALA A 695 -62.37 -20.09 22.08
N ALA A 696 -61.56 -20.03 23.13
CA ALA A 696 -60.90 -18.82 23.62
C ALA A 696 -59.50 -18.61 23.04
N CYS A 697 -58.87 -19.63 22.45
CA CYS A 697 -57.47 -19.58 22.02
C CYS A 697 -57.22 -18.69 20.80
N GLY A 698 -58.25 -18.33 20.03
CA GLY A 698 -58.13 -17.42 18.89
C GLY A 698 -57.77 -18.11 17.56
N ASN A 699 -57.70 -19.45 17.52
CA ASN A 699 -57.54 -20.19 16.27
C ASN A 699 -58.68 -19.93 15.28
N VAL A 700 -58.36 -19.60 14.04
CA VAL A 700 -59.35 -19.22 13.01
C VAL A 700 -60.24 -20.39 12.57
N THR A 701 -59.73 -21.62 12.62
CA THR A 701 -60.42 -22.82 12.12
C THR A 701 -61.24 -23.50 13.21
N PHE A 702 -60.62 -23.70 14.38
CA PHE A 702 -61.17 -24.52 15.45
C PHE A 702 -61.92 -23.72 16.51
N SER A 703 -61.60 -22.44 16.76
CA SER A 703 -62.34 -21.65 17.76
C SER A 703 -63.83 -21.50 17.43
N PRO A 704 -64.24 -21.18 16.19
CA PRO A 704 -65.66 -21.10 15.84
C PRO A 704 -66.38 -22.45 15.98
N ARG A 705 -65.71 -23.54 15.59
CA ARG A 705 -66.25 -24.90 15.69
C ARG A 705 -66.41 -25.35 17.14
N ALA A 706 -65.45 -25.01 17.99
CA ALA A 706 -65.49 -25.28 19.42
C ALA A 706 -66.63 -24.52 20.10
N LYS A 707 -66.85 -23.24 19.74
CA LYS A 707 -68.00 -22.45 20.23
C LYS A 707 -69.33 -23.10 19.86
N ALA A 708 -69.51 -23.47 18.60
CA ALA A 708 -70.75 -24.09 18.13
C ALA A 708 -71.04 -25.43 18.84
N LEU A 709 -70.01 -26.26 19.06
CA LEU A 709 -70.18 -27.52 19.78
C LEU A 709 -70.44 -27.30 21.28
N LEU A 710 -69.83 -26.28 21.89
CA LEU A 710 -70.07 -25.90 23.27
C LEU A 710 -71.52 -25.42 23.48
N GLU A 711 -72.03 -24.56 22.59
CA GLU A 711 -73.43 -24.10 22.60
C GLU A 711 -74.41 -25.28 22.46
N ALA A 712 -74.12 -26.25 21.60
CA ALA A 712 -74.94 -27.46 21.45
C ALA A 712 -74.96 -28.33 22.71
N LEU A 713 -73.84 -28.41 23.44
CA LEU A 713 -73.74 -29.14 24.71
C LEU A 713 -74.43 -28.41 25.88
N ASP A 714 -74.63 -27.10 25.79
CA ASP A 714 -75.33 -26.30 26.79
C ASP A 714 -76.85 -26.25 26.56
N ALA A 715 -77.28 -26.45 25.31
CA ALA A 715 -78.70 -26.47 24.92
C ALA A 715 -79.42 -27.82 25.18
N GLY A 716 -78.69 -28.90 25.49
CA GLY A 716 -79.25 -30.25 25.67
C GLY A 716 -78.65 -31.06 26.80
#